data_AF-A0A212EUH2-F1
#
_entry.id   AF-A0A212EUH2-F1
#
_cell.length_a   1.000
_cell.length_b   1.000
_cell.length_c   1.000
_cell.angle_alpha   90.00
_cell.angle_beta   90.00
_cell.angle_gamma   90.00
#
_symmetry.space_group_name_H-M   'P 1'
#
loop_
_entity.id
_entity.type
_entity.pdbx_description
1 polymer ?
#
loop_
_entity_poly.entity_id
_entity_poly.type
_entity_poly.pdbx_seq_one_letter_code
_entity_poly.pdbx_strand_id
1 'polypeptide(L)'
;MAIPEYKLSSVLCGHSMDVRCVATTKESCILSASRDRTARLWHPEGTKDFVNVVTYKGHDNFVSCVCWLPPCEAFPEGLVVTGSNDNTILGYNLQDGAIQIHLKGHNNAVCSVAPGNDSGILLSASWDNTSRIWNINSPQMSPVVLKGHQAAVWCVIELSNGVYATASADKTIKLWRKDGALINTLSGHTDCVRGLTIASSESFLSCSNDASIKLWSNKGDCINTYYGHSNYVYGISSNPESGMFASCGEDGALRLWSGTESIALRLPAHSVWSIACLNNGDVVTGSSDGIIRVFTKDPVRFADETTLKNYEEDCKKMIEASQQEIGGFKLSELPGPEVLLEPGRTDGQTKLVRRGASVKCYAWRAAGGTWEELGDVMGSTPPTQGKTMYQGQEYDFVFSVDIKDGAPPIKLPFNKTEDPWVAAQAFIHKHELPQVYLEQVANFIITNAKLDSVPASSNGYADPFTGESRYVPSSASPAGPTGGLPTVSSGPLKDPFTGEGAYTTSSNEKPLIPHDAYIRFDAANLKAIHDKLKEFNSKVGDGLNAFTDEQIENIVKLGEMDCTFNPETVTLLKKMLEWPKEILFPVLDVTRLAVRNKDINTQIFDTTYGPNFVKYLLTLLSPDNLSPNQLLSIRVLVNAFSALSGEMLVLSARERLLETMNMLTNISNNAQIAAMSLLLNLSVALCQQPDNIDLADSVVNLLNKITDNEAYFRGLVALGTLLAESPNKLIIQTKIVTSNNLHNRLKRDSSTEIPNFKKISICSQQILRLL
;
A
#
# COMPACT_ATOMS: atom_id res chain seq x y z
N MET A 1 5.46 6.43 -39.83
CA MET A 1 6.20 7.67 -39.49
C MET A 1 7.11 7.29 -38.34
N ALA A 2 8.39 7.67 -38.35
CA ALA A 2 9.30 7.27 -37.26
C ALA A 2 8.77 7.78 -35.91
N ILE A 3 8.78 6.92 -34.89
CA ILE A 3 8.39 7.30 -33.54
C ILE A 3 9.44 8.31 -33.02
N PRO A 4 9.05 9.53 -32.60
CA PRO A 4 9.99 10.52 -32.13
C PRO A 4 10.63 10.09 -30.80
N GLU A 5 11.80 10.62 -30.49
CA GLU A 5 12.50 10.33 -29.24
C GLU A 5 11.73 10.97 -28.06
N TYR A 6 11.28 10.13 -27.12
CA TYR A 6 10.68 10.59 -25.86
C TYR A 6 11.69 10.48 -24.73
N LYS A 7 11.78 11.51 -23.89
CA LYS A 7 12.59 11.53 -22.66
C LYS A 7 11.76 11.92 -21.45
N LEU A 8 12.27 11.61 -20.26
CA LEU A 8 11.69 12.08 -19.02
C LEU A 8 11.63 13.62 -19.04
N SER A 9 10.46 14.16 -18.73
CA SER A 9 10.19 15.59 -18.59
C SER A 9 10.18 15.97 -17.12
N SER A 10 9.33 15.29 -16.34
CA SER A 10 9.07 15.61 -14.94
C SER A 10 8.72 14.36 -14.13
N VAL A 11 9.04 14.42 -12.84
CA VAL A 11 8.72 13.40 -11.84
C VAL A 11 7.83 14.04 -10.78
N LEU A 12 6.64 13.48 -10.59
CA LEU A 12 5.63 13.97 -9.66
C LEU A 12 5.60 13.01 -8.47
N CYS A 13 6.10 13.49 -7.34
CA CYS A 13 6.14 12.78 -6.06
C CYS A 13 5.04 13.33 -5.15
N GLY A 14 4.25 12.45 -4.55
CA GLY A 14 3.18 12.84 -3.61
C GLY A 14 2.27 11.69 -3.19
N HIS A 15 2.31 10.54 -3.88
CA HIS A 15 1.62 9.35 -3.39
C HIS A 15 2.56 8.49 -2.54
N SER A 16 2.02 7.94 -1.43
CA SER A 16 2.77 7.08 -0.49
C SER A 16 2.66 5.58 -0.84
N MET A 17 1.86 5.26 -1.85
CA MET A 17 1.65 3.91 -2.36
C MET A 17 1.42 3.95 -3.88
N ASP A 18 1.26 2.78 -4.51
CA ASP A 18 1.05 2.64 -5.96
C ASP A 18 0.06 3.64 -6.54
N VAL A 19 0.46 4.31 -7.62
CA VAL A 19 -0.46 5.12 -8.42
C VAL A 19 -1.19 4.20 -9.39
N ARG A 20 -2.47 3.92 -9.10
CA ARG A 20 -3.29 2.95 -9.82
C ARG A 20 -3.91 3.50 -11.09
N CYS A 21 -4.17 4.80 -11.13
CA CYS A 21 -4.77 5.45 -12.29
C CYS A 21 -4.23 6.86 -12.46
N VAL A 22 -3.99 7.25 -13.71
CA VAL A 22 -3.76 8.64 -14.12
C VAL A 22 -4.78 9.03 -15.18
N ALA A 23 -5.22 10.29 -15.15
CA ALA A 23 -6.12 10.87 -16.14
C ALA A 23 -5.73 12.33 -16.38
N THR A 24 -6.36 12.97 -17.37
CA THR A 24 -6.04 14.37 -17.74
C THR A 24 -7.31 15.21 -17.81
N THR A 25 -7.20 16.49 -17.48
CA THR A 25 -8.25 17.49 -17.74
C THR A 25 -8.05 18.16 -19.10
N LYS A 26 -9.03 18.95 -19.55
CA LYS A 26 -8.90 19.72 -20.80
C LYS A 26 -7.78 20.76 -20.75
N GLU A 27 -7.44 21.23 -19.55
CA GLU A 27 -6.40 22.24 -19.30
C GLU A 27 -5.00 21.61 -19.15
N SER A 28 -4.82 20.34 -19.51
CA SER A 28 -3.58 19.59 -19.35
C SER A 28 -3.13 19.42 -17.89
N CYS A 29 -4.03 19.58 -16.92
CA CYS A 29 -3.78 19.12 -15.56
C CYS A 29 -3.78 17.59 -15.54
N ILE A 30 -2.99 17.02 -14.64
CA ILE A 30 -2.93 15.58 -14.40
C ILE A 30 -3.76 15.26 -13.16
N LEU A 31 -4.58 14.22 -13.26
CA LEU A 31 -5.25 13.58 -12.13
C LEU A 31 -4.55 12.27 -11.84
N SER A 32 -4.40 11.92 -10.57
CA SER A 32 -3.90 10.61 -10.15
C SER A 32 -4.71 10.02 -9.02
N ALA A 33 -4.81 8.70 -8.97
CA ALA A 33 -5.45 7.94 -7.90
C ALA A 33 -4.52 6.85 -7.39
N SER A 34 -4.51 6.65 -6.07
CA SER A 34 -3.53 5.81 -5.40
C SER A 34 -4.12 4.91 -4.32
N ARG A 35 -3.38 3.85 -4.02
CA ARG A 35 -3.64 2.97 -2.88
C ARG A 35 -3.49 3.64 -1.52
N ASP A 36 -2.90 4.83 -1.46
CA ASP A 36 -2.88 5.65 -0.24
C ASP A 36 -4.26 6.26 0.10
N ARG A 37 -5.32 5.84 -0.62
CA ARG A 37 -6.71 6.27 -0.41
C ARG A 37 -6.96 7.72 -0.83
N THR A 38 -6.07 8.29 -1.62
CA THR A 38 -6.21 9.64 -2.15
C THR A 38 -6.23 9.67 -3.67
N ALA A 39 -6.87 10.71 -4.20
CA ALA A 39 -6.62 11.19 -5.55
C ALA A 39 -6.07 12.61 -5.52
N ARG A 40 -5.39 13.04 -6.58
CA ARG A 40 -4.65 14.29 -6.61
C ARG A 40 -4.82 15.02 -7.93
N LEU A 41 -4.88 16.35 -7.87
CA LEU A 41 -4.80 17.25 -9.01
C LEU A 41 -3.42 17.88 -9.07
N TRP A 42 -2.78 17.76 -10.23
CA TRP A 42 -1.48 18.34 -10.52
C TRP A 42 -1.65 19.39 -11.62
N HIS A 43 -1.44 20.65 -11.26
CA HIS A 43 -1.52 21.77 -12.18
C HIS A 43 -0.14 22.01 -12.83
N PRO A 44 -0.07 22.25 -14.15
CA PRO A 44 1.19 22.62 -14.80
C PRO A 44 1.70 23.96 -14.26
N GLU A 45 2.98 24.05 -13.93
CA GLU A 45 3.65 25.26 -13.49
C GLU A 45 4.91 25.49 -14.33
N GLY A 46 4.99 26.63 -15.00
CA GLY A 46 6.10 26.94 -15.89
C GLY A 46 6.12 26.08 -17.15
N THR A 47 7.32 25.65 -17.57
CA THR A 47 7.52 24.99 -18.89
C THR A 47 7.28 23.48 -18.85
N LYS A 48 7.63 22.82 -17.75
CA LYS A 48 7.57 21.36 -17.62
C LYS A 48 7.11 20.86 -16.25
N ASP A 49 7.14 21.72 -15.23
CA ASP A 49 6.89 21.30 -13.85
C ASP A 49 5.39 21.19 -13.57
N PHE A 50 5.08 20.45 -12.51
CA PHE A 50 3.72 20.31 -12.01
C PHE A 50 3.73 20.49 -10.50
N VAL A 51 2.66 21.07 -9.98
CA VAL A 51 2.43 21.20 -8.54
C VAL A 51 1.14 20.51 -8.17
N ASN A 52 1.16 19.77 -7.07
CA ASN A 52 -0.07 19.30 -6.48
C ASN A 52 -0.83 20.50 -5.91
N VAL A 53 -2.06 20.71 -6.37
CA VAL A 53 -2.91 21.83 -5.93
C VAL A 53 -4.05 21.37 -5.04
N VAL A 54 -4.52 20.13 -5.22
CA VAL A 54 -5.61 19.53 -4.43
C VAL A 54 -5.34 18.05 -4.21
N THR A 55 -5.59 17.56 -2.98
CA THR A 55 -5.73 16.13 -2.66
C THR A 55 -7.16 15.82 -2.25
N TYR A 56 -7.81 15.00 -3.06
CA TYR A 56 -9.14 14.46 -2.82
C TYR A 56 -9.07 13.28 -1.85
N LYS A 57 -9.75 13.42 -0.71
CA LYS A 57 -9.85 12.41 0.35
C LYS A 57 -11.31 12.03 0.57
N GLY A 58 -11.56 10.91 1.25
CA GLY A 58 -12.91 10.52 1.70
C GLY A 58 -13.26 9.06 1.47
N HIS A 59 -12.50 8.35 0.65
CA HIS A 59 -12.62 6.91 0.52
C HIS A 59 -12.05 6.18 1.76
N ASP A 60 -12.70 5.08 2.15
CA ASP A 60 -12.27 4.26 3.29
C ASP A 60 -11.16 3.27 2.89
N ASN A 61 -10.95 3.08 1.59
CA ASN A 61 -9.98 2.14 1.02
C ASN A 61 -9.33 2.70 -0.26
N PHE A 62 -8.50 1.88 -0.93
CA PHE A 62 -7.67 2.28 -2.07
C PHE A 62 -8.48 2.98 -3.17
N VAL A 63 -8.01 4.12 -3.64
CA VAL A 63 -8.58 4.74 -4.84
C VAL A 63 -7.94 4.07 -6.05
N SER A 64 -8.78 3.40 -6.84
CA SER A 64 -8.35 2.55 -7.94
C SER A 64 -8.37 3.27 -9.28
N CYS A 65 -9.30 4.21 -9.47
CA CYS A 65 -9.52 4.92 -10.72
C CYS A 65 -9.95 6.36 -10.48
N VAL A 66 -9.58 7.25 -11.41
CA VAL A 66 -9.98 8.66 -11.43
C VAL A 66 -10.27 9.11 -12.85
N CYS A 67 -11.25 9.99 -13.03
CA CYS A 67 -11.48 10.70 -14.30
C CYS A 67 -11.91 12.15 -14.08
N TRP A 68 -11.70 12.97 -15.10
CA TRP A 68 -12.34 14.28 -15.22
C TRP A 68 -13.72 14.12 -15.85
N LEU A 69 -14.76 14.51 -15.14
CA LEU A 69 -16.10 14.67 -15.68
C LEU A 69 -16.29 16.13 -16.12
N PRO A 70 -16.51 16.41 -17.41
CA PRO A 70 -16.74 17.77 -17.89
C PRO A 70 -17.96 18.46 -17.25
N PRO A 71 -18.02 19.80 -17.30
CA PRO A 71 -19.20 20.58 -16.96
C PRO A 71 -20.52 19.99 -17.44
N CYS A 72 -21.50 19.93 -16.54
CA CYS A 72 -22.86 19.49 -16.82
C CYS A 72 -23.89 20.38 -16.08
N GLU A 73 -25.18 20.13 -16.29
CA GLU A 73 -26.26 20.97 -15.75
C GLU A 73 -26.20 21.08 -14.22
N ALA A 74 -26.00 19.95 -13.52
CA ALA A 74 -25.90 19.95 -12.06
C ALA A 74 -24.53 20.45 -11.54
N PHE A 75 -23.47 20.36 -12.35
CA PHE A 75 -22.11 20.71 -11.96
C PHE A 75 -21.45 21.55 -13.06
N PRO A 76 -21.67 22.88 -13.07
CA PRO A 76 -21.19 23.79 -14.11
C PRO A 76 -19.67 23.84 -14.25
N GLU A 77 -18.95 23.53 -13.17
CA GLU A 77 -17.49 23.50 -13.16
C GLU A 77 -16.93 22.10 -13.50
N GLY A 78 -17.78 21.08 -13.67
CA GLY A 78 -17.36 19.68 -13.77
C GLY A 78 -16.98 19.06 -12.42
N LEU A 79 -16.51 17.82 -12.45
CA LEU A 79 -16.11 17.08 -11.24
C LEU A 79 -14.85 16.25 -11.49
N VAL A 80 -14.00 16.15 -10.47
CA VAL A 80 -13.07 15.02 -10.36
C VAL A 80 -13.84 13.85 -9.79
N VAL A 81 -13.83 12.70 -10.46
CA VAL A 81 -14.58 11.52 -10.02
C VAL A 81 -13.62 10.38 -9.75
N THR A 82 -13.78 9.71 -8.60
CA THR A 82 -12.96 8.58 -8.19
C THR A 82 -13.81 7.34 -7.94
N GLY A 83 -13.24 6.18 -8.24
CA GLY A 83 -13.77 4.87 -7.81
C GLY A 83 -12.78 4.19 -6.89
N SER A 84 -13.29 3.38 -5.96
CA SER A 84 -12.49 2.80 -4.88
C SER A 84 -12.80 1.33 -4.61
N ASN A 85 -11.86 0.71 -3.92
CA ASN A 85 -11.98 -0.63 -3.36
C ASN A 85 -13.01 -0.72 -2.20
N ASP A 86 -13.55 0.41 -1.74
CA ASP A 86 -14.68 0.47 -0.79
C ASP A 86 -16.05 0.33 -1.48
N ASN A 87 -16.07 0.03 -2.78
CA ASN A 87 -17.26 -0.17 -3.61
C ASN A 87 -18.05 1.11 -3.93
N THR A 88 -17.52 2.29 -3.57
CA THR A 88 -18.17 3.58 -3.79
C THR A 88 -17.50 4.39 -4.89
N ILE A 89 -18.24 5.39 -5.38
CA ILE A 89 -17.73 6.42 -6.28
C ILE A 89 -17.98 7.77 -5.61
N LEU A 90 -16.93 8.59 -5.53
CA LEU A 90 -17.02 9.96 -5.03
C LEU A 90 -16.75 10.93 -6.18
N GLY A 91 -17.43 12.08 -6.15
CA GLY A 91 -17.15 13.18 -7.06
C GLY A 91 -16.92 14.47 -6.28
N TYR A 92 -15.91 15.21 -6.69
CA TYR A 92 -15.35 16.35 -5.97
C TYR A 92 -15.41 17.61 -6.82
N ASN A 93 -15.59 18.74 -6.14
CA ASN A 93 -15.28 20.02 -6.73
C ASN A 93 -13.77 20.09 -7.03
N LEU A 94 -13.41 20.58 -8.22
CA LEU A 94 -12.04 20.61 -8.71
C LEU A 94 -11.10 21.45 -7.82
N GLN A 95 -11.58 22.57 -7.27
CA GLN A 95 -10.77 23.60 -6.61
C GLN A 95 -10.51 23.36 -5.13
N ASP A 96 -11.53 22.93 -4.38
CA ASP A 96 -11.44 22.79 -2.92
C ASP A 96 -11.48 21.32 -2.44
N GLY A 97 -11.72 20.37 -3.35
CA GLY A 97 -11.82 18.95 -3.02
C GLY A 97 -13.05 18.57 -2.20
N ALA A 98 -14.05 19.45 -2.08
CA ALA A 98 -15.29 19.13 -1.40
C ALA A 98 -16.05 18.03 -2.15
N ILE A 99 -16.49 17.00 -1.41
CA ILE A 99 -17.33 15.92 -1.96
C ILE A 99 -18.69 16.50 -2.33
N GLN A 100 -19.02 16.44 -3.63
CA GLN A 100 -20.29 16.90 -4.21
C GLN A 100 -21.26 15.73 -4.44
N ILE A 101 -20.73 14.55 -4.80
CA ILE A 101 -21.54 13.35 -5.02
C ILE A 101 -20.93 12.12 -4.33
N HIS A 102 -21.81 11.24 -3.87
CA HIS A 102 -21.46 9.94 -3.30
C HIS A 102 -22.39 8.89 -3.88
N LEU A 103 -21.91 8.15 -4.87
CA LEU A 103 -22.69 7.12 -5.56
C LEU A 103 -22.41 5.76 -4.93
N LYS A 104 -23.47 5.11 -4.46
CA LYS A 104 -23.45 3.75 -3.91
C LYS A 104 -24.26 2.84 -4.82
N GLY A 105 -23.78 1.61 -5.00
CA GLY A 105 -24.57 0.60 -5.69
C GLY A 105 -23.77 -0.60 -6.17
N HIS A 106 -22.48 -0.43 -6.48
CA HIS A 106 -21.60 -1.57 -6.74
C HIS A 106 -21.42 -2.41 -5.48
N ASN A 107 -21.27 -3.72 -5.67
CA ASN A 107 -21.15 -4.69 -4.57
C ASN A 107 -19.70 -5.13 -4.32
N ASN A 108 -18.76 -4.62 -5.12
CA ASN A 108 -17.34 -4.91 -5.03
C ASN A 108 -16.56 -3.71 -5.61
N ALA A 109 -15.22 -3.78 -5.55
CA ALA A 109 -14.33 -2.71 -5.94
C ALA A 109 -14.71 -2.10 -7.30
N VAL A 110 -14.81 -0.77 -7.34
CA VAL A 110 -14.91 -0.04 -8.60
C VAL A 110 -13.50 0.08 -9.14
N CYS A 111 -13.26 -0.22 -10.41
CA CYS A 111 -11.90 -0.27 -10.98
C CYS A 111 -11.71 0.62 -12.22
N SER A 112 -12.79 1.14 -12.78
CA SER A 112 -12.74 2.14 -13.85
C SER A 112 -13.93 3.09 -13.73
N VAL A 113 -13.65 4.37 -13.96
CA VAL A 113 -14.64 5.42 -14.16
C VAL A 113 -14.27 6.20 -15.42
N ALA A 114 -15.27 6.58 -16.22
CA ALA A 114 -15.05 7.34 -17.45
C ALA A 114 -16.25 8.26 -17.74
N PRO A 115 -16.04 9.46 -18.31
CA PRO A 115 -17.13 10.30 -18.78
C PRO A 115 -17.82 9.66 -20.00
N GLY A 116 -19.14 9.80 -20.08
CA GLY A 116 -19.90 9.57 -21.31
C GLY A 116 -19.83 10.78 -22.25
N ASN A 117 -20.29 10.60 -23.49
CA ASN A 117 -20.38 11.68 -24.48
C ASN A 117 -21.54 12.64 -24.19
N ASP A 118 -22.62 12.14 -23.59
CA ASP A 118 -23.76 12.95 -23.17
C ASP A 118 -23.44 13.69 -21.86
N SER A 119 -23.84 14.96 -21.77
CA SER A 119 -23.58 15.80 -20.59
C SER A 119 -24.17 15.19 -19.31
N GLY A 120 -23.33 15.07 -18.28
CA GLY A 120 -23.74 14.50 -17.00
C GLY A 120 -23.95 12.99 -17.02
N ILE A 121 -23.35 12.26 -17.98
CA ILE A 121 -23.27 10.80 -17.94
C ILE A 121 -21.88 10.36 -17.44
N LEU A 122 -21.88 9.47 -16.45
CA LEU A 122 -20.69 8.81 -15.92
C LEU A 122 -20.81 7.30 -16.11
N LEU A 123 -19.74 6.67 -16.55
CA LEU A 123 -19.62 5.22 -16.69
C LEU A 123 -18.74 4.69 -15.56
N SER A 124 -19.04 3.49 -15.09
CA SER A 124 -18.22 2.79 -14.10
C SER A 124 -18.19 1.28 -14.37
N ALA A 125 -17.09 0.64 -13.99
CA ALA A 125 -16.91 -0.81 -14.05
C ALA A 125 -16.39 -1.34 -12.71
N SER A 126 -16.80 -2.57 -12.37
CA SER A 126 -16.54 -3.15 -11.06
C SER A 126 -16.24 -4.64 -11.12
N TRP A 127 -15.58 -5.10 -10.05
CA TRP A 127 -15.38 -6.50 -9.75
C TRP A 127 -16.66 -7.25 -9.37
N ASP A 128 -17.81 -6.57 -9.30
CA ASP A 128 -19.11 -7.20 -9.16
C ASP A 128 -19.69 -7.78 -10.48
N ASN A 129 -18.84 -7.87 -11.51
CA ASN A 129 -19.13 -8.34 -12.87
C ASN A 129 -20.08 -7.43 -13.66
N THR A 130 -20.29 -6.19 -13.20
CA THR A 130 -21.16 -5.23 -13.88
C THR A 130 -20.44 -3.93 -14.23
N SER A 131 -20.96 -3.26 -15.24
CA SER A 131 -20.74 -1.83 -15.45
C SER A 131 -22.04 -1.07 -15.24
N ARG A 132 -21.94 0.21 -14.88
CA ARG A 132 -23.09 1.07 -14.61
C ARG A 132 -22.96 2.42 -15.29
N ILE A 133 -24.09 2.93 -15.76
CA ILE A 133 -24.24 4.23 -16.40
C ILE A 133 -25.06 5.11 -15.46
N TRP A 134 -24.45 6.17 -14.96
CA TRP A 134 -25.02 7.08 -13.99
C TRP A 134 -25.37 8.39 -14.69
N ASN A 135 -26.57 8.91 -14.40
CA ASN A 135 -26.91 10.29 -14.73
C ASN A 135 -26.65 11.16 -13.50
N ILE A 136 -25.55 11.91 -13.52
CA ILE A 136 -25.18 12.78 -12.40
C ILE A 136 -25.94 14.10 -12.37
N ASN A 137 -26.71 14.46 -13.41
CA ASN A 137 -27.71 15.53 -13.30
C ASN A 137 -28.89 15.10 -12.41
N SER A 138 -29.03 13.81 -12.12
CA SER A 138 -30.08 13.25 -11.25
C SER A 138 -29.54 12.04 -10.46
N PRO A 139 -28.59 12.27 -9.53
CA PRO A 139 -27.82 11.18 -8.90
C PRO A 139 -28.66 10.25 -8.00
N GLN A 140 -29.90 10.63 -7.68
CA GLN A 140 -30.84 9.80 -6.94
C GLN A 140 -31.50 8.72 -7.81
N MET A 141 -31.42 8.84 -9.14
CA MET A 141 -31.96 7.83 -10.05
C MET A 141 -31.07 6.59 -10.09
N SER A 142 -31.70 5.42 -10.21
CA SER A 142 -30.96 4.17 -10.39
C SER A 142 -30.16 4.19 -11.70
N PRO A 143 -28.90 3.76 -11.70
CA PRO A 143 -28.11 3.67 -12.92
C PRO A 143 -28.64 2.57 -13.85
N VAL A 144 -28.35 2.69 -15.14
CA VAL A 144 -28.51 1.55 -16.06
C VAL A 144 -27.39 0.56 -15.78
N VAL A 145 -27.74 -0.71 -15.57
CA VAL A 145 -26.78 -1.77 -15.22
C VAL A 145 -26.50 -2.65 -16.44
N LEU A 146 -25.24 -2.67 -16.87
CA LEU A 146 -24.73 -3.55 -17.92
C LEU A 146 -24.33 -4.89 -17.30
N LYS A 147 -25.22 -5.89 -17.42
CA LYS A 147 -25.05 -7.22 -16.82
C LYS A 147 -24.89 -8.29 -17.89
N GLY A 148 -23.83 -9.11 -17.77
CA GLY A 148 -23.63 -10.28 -18.63
C GLY A 148 -22.20 -10.83 -18.68
N HIS A 149 -21.20 -10.09 -18.18
CA HIS A 149 -19.86 -10.64 -17.95
C HIS A 149 -19.88 -11.71 -16.85
N GLN A 150 -18.94 -12.65 -16.92
CA GLN A 150 -18.84 -13.79 -16.00
C GLN A 150 -17.77 -13.59 -14.91
N ALA A 151 -16.98 -12.53 -15.02
CA ALA A 151 -15.97 -12.14 -14.06
C ALA A 151 -15.84 -10.61 -14.04
N ALA A 152 -14.92 -10.10 -13.20
CA ALA A 152 -14.71 -8.68 -12.98
C ALA A 152 -14.64 -7.88 -14.29
N VAL A 153 -15.31 -6.73 -14.34
CA VAL A 153 -15.24 -5.81 -15.49
C VAL A 153 -14.21 -4.74 -15.16
N TRP A 154 -13.09 -4.74 -15.88
CA TRP A 154 -11.94 -3.88 -15.59
C TRP A 154 -12.07 -2.47 -16.16
N CYS A 155 -12.73 -2.33 -17.30
CA CYS A 155 -12.80 -1.06 -18.03
C CYS A 155 -14.15 -0.91 -18.74
N VAL A 156 -14.64 0.32 -18.80
CA VAL A 156 -15.81 0.72 -19.59
C VAL A 156 -15.54 2.03 -20.31
N ILE A 157 -15.92 2.13 -21.58
CA ILE A 157 -15.86 3.36 -22.38
C ILE A 157 -17.12 3.52 -23.25
N GLU A 158 -17.42 4.75 -23.67
CA GLU A 158 -18.34 5.01 -24.79
C GLU A 158 -17.54 5.14 -26.08
N LEU A 159 -17.86 4.33 -27.08
CA LEU A 159 -17.27 4.39 -28.41
C LEU A 159 -17.81 5.61 -29.18
N SER A 160 -17.11 6.03 -30.23
CA SER A 160 -17.51 7.21 -31.04
C SER A 160 -18.87 7.06 -31.73
N ASN A 161 -19.41 5.85 -31.86
CA ASN A 161 -20.76 5.58 -32.39
C ASN A 161 -21.85 5.52 -31.29
N GLY A 162 -21.53 5.85 -30.04
CA GLY A 162 -22.46 5.87 -28.90
C GLY A 162 -22.74 4.50 -28.26
N VAL A 163 -22.03 3.46 -28.68
CA VAL A 163 -22.08 2.11 -28.07
C VAL A 163 -21.17 2.07 -26.85
N TYR A 164 -21.62 1.44 -25.76
CA TYR A 164 -20.75 1.19 -24.61
C TYR A 164 -19.95 -0.09 -24.83
N ALA A 165 -18.65 -0.06 -24.53
CA ALA A 165 -17.77 -1.22 -24.58
C ALA A 165 -17.24 -1.52 -23.17
N THR A 166 -17.28 -2.78 -22.76
CA THR A 166 -16.79 -3.26 -21.46
C THR A 166 -15.76 -4.35 -21.63
N ALA A 167 -14.65 -4.28 -20.90
CA ALA A 167 -13.56 -5.27 -20.92
C ALA A 167 -13.49 -6.03 -19.59
N SER A 168 -13.28 -7.34 -19.62
CA SER A 168 -13.43 -8.19 -18.43
C SER A 168 -12.32 -9.23 -18.25
N ALA A 169 -12.16 -9.65 -16.99
CA ALA A 169 -11.40 -10.83 -16.60
C ALA A 169 -11.93 -12.13 -17.23
N ASP A 170 -13.16 -12.15 -17.76
CA ASP A 170 -13.70 -13.27 -18.51
C ASP A 170 -13.11 -13.40 -19.93
N LYS A 171 -12.08 -12.61 -20.25
CA LYS A 171 -11.31 -12.62 -21.51
C LYS A 171 -12.07 -12.06 -22.70
N THR A 172 -13.27 -11.51 -22.47
CA THR A 172 -14.11 -10.93 -23.53
C THR A 172 -14.27 -9.43 -23.40
N ILE A 173 -14.67 -8.83 -24.51
CA ILE A 173 -15.21 -7.47 -24.57
C ILE A 173 -16.68 -7.57 -24.92
N LYS A 174 -17.56 -6.81 -24.27
CA LYS A 174 -18.99 -6.76 -24.62
C LYS A 174 -19.38 -5.37 -25.10
N LEU A 175 -20.22 -5.33 -26.13
CA LEU A 175 -20.76 -4.11 -26.72
C LEU A 175 -22.23 -3.98 -26.34
N TRP A 176 -22.65 -2.79 -25.92
CA TRP A 176 -23.96 -2.54 -25.35
C TRP A 176 -24.63 -1.30 -25.95
N ARG A 177 -25.95 -1.35 -26.07
CA ARG A 177 -26.76 -0.15 -26.31
C ARG A 177 -26.89 0.69 -25.04
N LYS A 178 -27.32 1.94 -25.20
CA LYS A 178 -27.52 2.87 -24.07
C LYS A 178 -28.62 2.42 -23.08
N ASP A 179 -29.56 1.60 -23.53
CA ASP A 179 -30.59 0.99 -22.68
C ASP A 179 -30.10 -0.24 -21.88
N GLY A 180 -28.83 -0.62 -22.04
CA GLY A 180 -28.21 -1.76 -21.37
C GLY A 180 -28.36 -3.09 -22.09
N ALA A 181 -28.96 -3.13 -23.29
CA ALA A 181 -29.05 -4.36 -24.06
C ALA A 181 -27.69 -4.75 -24.67
N LEU A 182 -27.33 -6.03 -24.54
CA LEU A 182 -26.13 -6.59 -25.15
C LEU A 182 -26.27 -6.65 -26.68
N ILE A 183 -25.32 -6.08 -27.41
CA ILE A 183 -25.23 -6.10 -28.87
C ILE A 183 -24.35 -7.27 -29.32
N ASN A 184 -23.14 -7.40 -28.76
CA ASN A 184 -22.15 -8.37 -29.21
C ASN A 184 -21.19 -8.76 -28.08
N THR A 185 -20.60 -9.95 -28.17
CA THR A 185 -19.49 -10.40 -27.31
C THR A 185 -18.28 -10.72 -28.19
N LEU A 186 -17.22 -9.94 -28.02
CA LEU A 186 -15.99 -10.04 -28.78
C LEU A 186 -15.05 -10.99 -28.05
N SER A 187 -14.62 -12.03 -28.75
CA SER A 187 -13.63 -13.00 -28.29
C SER A 187 -12.36 -12.86 -29.14
N GLY A 188 -11.19 -13.12 -28.54
CA GLY A 188 -9.93 -13.08 -29.27
C GLY A 188 -8.72 -12.88 -28.37
N HIS A 189 -8.88 -12.19 -27.24
CA HIS A 189 -7.90 -12.25 -26.16
C HIS A 189 -7.94 -13.62 -25.47
N THR A 190 -6.77 -14.09 -25.01
CA THR A 190 -6.62 -15.41 -24.37
C THR A 190 -6.53 -15.33 -22.85
N ASP A 191 -6.50 -14.11 -22.32
CA ASP A 191 -6.51 -13.79 -20.90
C ASP A 191 -7.29 -12.48 -20.64
N CYS A 192 -7.37 -12.06 -19.37
CA CYS A 192 -8.12 -10.90 -18.88
C CYS A 192 -7.90 -9.66 -19.75
N VAL A 193 -8.98 -9.00 -20.16
CA VAL A 193 -8.90 -7.72 -20.89
C VAL A 193 -8.94 -6.59 -19.86
N ARG A 194 -7.92 -5.74 -19.87
CA ARG A 194 -7.64 -4.76 -18.80
C ARG A 194 -8.04 -3.34 -19.14
N GLY A 195 -7.84 -2.91 -20.37
CA GLY A 195 -8.07 -1.54 -20.79
C GLY A 195 -8.67 -1.43 -22.18
N LEU A 196 -9.39 -0.33 -22.40
CA LEU A 196 -9.99 0.05 -23.68
C LEU A 196 -9.65 1.52 -23.95
N THR A 197 -9.41 1.88 -25.22
CA THR A 197 -9.28 3.28 -25.63
C THR A 197 -9.76 3.49 -27.06
N ILE A 198 -10.28 4.67 -27.36
CA ILE A 198 -10.71 5.03 -28.72
C ILE A 198 -9.46 5.19 -29.60
N ALA A 199 -9.44 4.51 -30.75
CA ALA A 199 -8.34 4.61 -31.71
C ALA A 199 -8.67 5.61 -32.82
N SER A 200 -9.91 5.57 -33.32
CA SER A 200 -10.46 6.50 -34.31
C SER A 200 -11.98 6.56 -34.21
N SER A 201 -12.65 7.33 -35.08
CA SER A 201 -14.11 7.36 -35.17
C SER A 201 -14.75 5.99 -35.47
N GLU A 202 -13.99 5.03 -36.02
CA GLU A 202 -14.48 3.74 -36.47
C GLU A 202 -13.87 2.54 -35.71
N SER A 203 -12.93 2.78 -34.80
CA SER A 203 -12.16 1.73 -34.16
C SER A 203 -11.72 2.06 -32.73
N PHE A 204 -11.46 1.00 -31.95
CA PHE A 204 -10.95 1.09 -30.59
C PHE A 204 -9.88 0.02 -30.34
N LEU A 205 -9.04 0.25 -29.34
CA LEU A 205 -7.98 -0.68 -28.92
C LEU A 205 -8.33 -1.32 -27.59
N SER A 206 -7.88 -2.56 -27.39
CA SER A 206 -7.90 -3.26 -26.10
C SER A 206 -6.52 -3.77 -25.73
N CYS A 207 -6.23 -3.83 -24.43
CA CYS A 207 -5.01 -4.45 -23.90
C CYS A 207 -5.32 -5.54 -22.87
N SER A 208 -4.45 -6.54 -22.75
CA SER A 208 -4.73 -7.76 -21.98
C SER A 208 -3.53 -8.32 -21.23
N ASN A 209 -3.83 -9.18 -20.23
CA ASN A 209 -2.85 -10.04 -19.57
C ASN A 209 -2.23 -11.08 -20.53
N ASP A 210 -2.75 -11.29 -21.73
CA ASP A 210 -2.09 -12.13 -22.74
C ASP A 210 -0.90 -11.46 -23.46
N ALA A 211 -0.40 -10.35 -22.90
CA ALA A 211 0.68 -9.51 -23.41
C ALA A 211 0.41 -8.89 -24.79
N SER A 212 -0.83 -8.97 -25.30
CA SER A 212 -1.21 -8.41 -26.60
C SER A 212 -2.10 -7.17 -26.48
N ILE A 213 -2.09 -6.38 -27.55
CA ILE A 213 -3.03 -5.29 -27.79
C ILE A 213 -3.78 -5.61 -29.08
N LYS A 214 -5.09 -5.37 -29.12
CA LYS A 214 -5.91 -5.63 -30.32
C LYS A 214 -6.62 -4.37 -30.78
N LEU A 215 -6.64 -4.15 -32.09
CA LEU A 215 -7.44 -3.11 -32.75
C LEU A 215 -8.75 -3.74 -33.23
N TRP A 216 -9.86 -3.11 -32.91
CA TRP A 216 -11.20 -3.57 -33.23
C TRP A 216 -11.96 -2.54 -34.05
N SER A 217 -12.78 -2.99 -34.99
CA SER A 217 -13.84 -2.15 -35.56
C SER A 217 -14.91 -1.89 -34.50
N ASN A 218 -15.65 -0.79 -34.61
CA ASN A 218 -16.80 -0.52 -33.73
C ASN A 218 -17.92 -1.58 -33.83
N LYS A 219 -17.86 -2.48 -34.83
CA LYS A 219 -18.78 -3.63 -34.98
C LYS A 219 -18.27 -4.89 -34.28
N GLY A 220 -16.99 -4.93 -33.92
CA GLY A 220 -16.37 -6.02 -33.19
C GLY A 220 -15.40 -6.89 -33.99
N ASP A 221 -15.03 -6.48 -35.20
CA ASP A 221 -14.05 -7.21 -36.01
C ASP A 221 -12.64 -6.92 -35.51
N CYS A 222 -11.82 -7.95 -35.27
CA CYS A 222 -10.41 -7.75 -34.93
C CYS A 222 -9.63 -7.37 -36.20
N ILE A 223 -9.21 -6.11 -36.28
CA ILE A 223 -8.51 -5.53 -37.43
C ILE A 223 -7.01 -5.86 -37.35
N ASN A 224 -6.43 -5.80 -36.15
CA ASN A 224 -5.00 -6.05 -35.95
C ASN A 224 -4.69 -6.54 -34.53
N THR A 225 -3.52 -7.17 -34.35
CA THR A 225 -2.96 -7.52 -33.04
C THR A 225 -1.49 -7.07 -32.96
N TYR A 226 -1.14 -6.36 -31.89
CA TYR A 226 0.20 -5.87 -31.62
C TYR A 226 0.86 -6.67 -30.50
N TYR A 227 2.13 -7.00 -30.70
CA TYR A 227 2.97 -7.70 -29.75
C TYR A 227 4.20 -6.86 -29.44
N GLY A 228 4.64 -6.90 -28.18
CA GLY A 228 5.85 -6.19 -27.76
C GLY A 228 6.05 -6.26 -26.25
N HIS A 229 4.97 -6.15 -25.47
CA HIS A 229 5.06 -6.40 -24.04
C HIS A 229 5.49 -7.85 -23.77
N SER A 230 6.31 -8.04 -22.75
CA SER A 230 6.80 -9.37 -22.32
C SER A 230 5.95 -9.97 -21.21
N ASN A 231 4.99 -9.20 -20.69
CA ASN A 231 4.10 -9.57 -19.60
C ASN A 231 2.79 -8.77 -19.71
N TYR A 232 1.93 -8.83 -18.69
CA TYR A 232 0.60 -8.24 -18.67
C TYR A 232 0.59 -6.76 -19.07
N VAL A 233 -0.34 -6.39 -19.96
CA VAL A 233 -0.58 -5.00 -20.33
C VAL A 233 -1.73 -4.46 -19.48
N TYR A 234 -1.43 -3.44 -18.67
CA TYR A 234 -2.36 -2.89 -17.69
C TYR A 234 -3.10 -1.65 -18.15
N GLY A 235 -2.43 -0.81 -18.95
CA GLY A 235 -2.97 0.45 -19.41
C GLY A 235 -2.75 0.66 -20.90
N ILE A 236 -3.68 1.38 -21.51
CA ILE A 236 -3.60 1.81 -22.90
C ILE A 236 -4.26 3.18 -23.05
N SER A 237 -3.63 4.08 -23.78
CA SER A 237 -4.14 5.42 -24.05
C SER A 237 -3.78 5.84 -25.47
N SER A 238 -4.71 6.49 -26.15
CA SER A 238 -4.53 6.97 -27.52
C SER A 238 -4.54 8.50 -27.55
N ASN A 239 -3.76 9.08 -28.46
CA ASN A 239 -4.00 10.43 -28.95
C ASN A 239 -4.38 10.32 -30.44
N PRO A 240 -5.69 10.25 -30.75
CA PRO A 240 -6.16 9.96 -32.11
C PRO A 240 -5.65 10.95 -33.17
N GLU A 241 -5.47 12.22 -32.80
CA GLU A 241 -4.99 13.26 -33.72
C GLU A 241 -3.54 13.03 -34.14
N SER A 242 -2.73 12.40 -33.28
CA SER A 242 -1.34 12.09 -33.57
C SER A 242 -1.14 10.81 -34.41
N GLY A 243 -2.17 9.97 -34.52
CA GLY A 243 -2.06 8.63 -35.10
C GLY A 243 -1.16 7.68 -34.29
N MET A 244 -0.86 8.00 -33.04
CA MET A 244 -0.05 7.21 -32.11
C MET A 244 -0.86 6.83 -30.87
N PHE A 245 -0.51 5.69 -30.27
CA PHE A 245 -1.01 5.28 -28.97
C PHE A 245 0.13 4.79 -28.09
N ALA A 246 -0.15 4.65 -26.80
CA ALA A 246 0.81 4.22 -25.81
C ALA A 246 0.21 3.15 -24.89
N SER A 247 1.05 2.27 -24.37
CA SER A 247 0.66 1.20 -23.47
C SER A 247 1.67 0.99 -22.35
N CYS A 248 1.21 0.41 -21.24
CA CYS A 248 2.06 0.16 -20.08
C CYS A 248 1.67 -1.16 -19.38
N GLY A 249 2.59 -1.76 -18.62
CA GLY A 249 2.36 -3.09 -18.06
C GLY A 249 3.26 -3.54 -16.91
N GLU A 250 3.09 -4.81 -16.54
CA GLU A 250 3.85 -5.54 -15.51
C GLU A 250 5.31 -5.72 -15.88
N ASP A 251 5.65 -5.59 -17.16
CA ASP A 251 7.03 -5.62 -17.61
C ASP A 251 7.76 -4.31 -17.31
N GLY A 252 7.21 -3.36 -16.55
CA GLY A 252 7.89 -2.13 -16.16
C GLY A 252 8.22 -1.19 -17.34
N ALA A 253 7.57 -1.38 -18.50
CA ALA A 253 7.80 -0.60 -19.70
C ALA A 253 6.61 0.29 -20.05
N LEU A 254 6.90 1.51 -20.47
CA LEU A 254 6.03 2.35 -21.29
C LEU A 254 6.37 2.07 -22.76
N ARG A 255 5.39 1.69 -23.58
CA ARG A 255 5.57 1.50 -25.02
C ARG A 255 4.78 2.54 -25.80
N LEU A 256 5.44 3.13 -26.80
CA LEU A 256 4.86 4.08 -27.75
C LEU A 256 4.74 3.40 -29.11
N TRP A 257 3.61 3.56 -29.79
CA TRP A 257 3.28 2.83 -31.00
C TRP A 257 2.98 3.78 -32.16
N SER A 258 3.49 3.44 -33.35
CA SER A 258 3.10 4.06 -34.62
C SER A 258 2.96 2.99 -35.68
N GLY A 259 1.74 2.77 -36.16
CA GLY A 259 1.46 1.60 -36.99
C GLY A 259 1.77 0.31 -36.22
N THR A 260 2.58 -0.58 -36.81
CA THR A 260 3.03 -1.84 -36.19
C THR A 260 4.36 -1.72 -35.43
N GLU A 261 5.02 -0.58 -35.47
CA GLU A 261 6.29 -0.35 -34.79
C GLU A 261 6.06 0.16 -33.36
N SER A 262 7.01 -0.16 -32.46
CA SER A 262 7.01 0.39 -31.10
C SER A 262 8.41 0.70 -30.57
N ILE A 263 8.49 1.69 -29.69
CA ILE A 263 9.66 1.97 -28.86
C ILE A 263 9.27 1.77 -27.40
N ALA A 264 10.15 1.12 -26.62
CA ALA A 264 9.96 0.89 -25.20
C ALA A 264 10.86 1.83 -24.37
N LEU A 265 10.26 2.52 -23.41
CA LEU A 265 10.93 3.28 -22.35
C LEU A 265 10.83 2.46 -21.06
N ARG A 266 11.97 2.17 -20.44
CA ARG A 266 12.01 1.42 -19.18
C ARG A 266 11.81 2.35 -18.00
N LEU A 267 10.93 2.01 -17.07
CA LEU A 267 10.76 2.78 -15.83
C LEU A 267 11.45 2.06 -14.67
N PRO A 268 11.97 2.79 -13.67
CA PRO A 268 12.54 2.21 -12.45
C PRO A 268 11.44 1.79 -11.47
N ALA A 269 10.47 1.03 -11.96
CA ALA A 269 9.33 0.50 -11.22
C ALA A 269 9.09 -0.96 -11.64
N HIS A 270 8.48 -1.75 -10.76
CA HIS A 270 8.10 -3.12 -11.09
C HIS A 270 6.99 -3.14 -12.14
N SER A 271 5.95 -2.36 -11.87
CA SER A 271 4.75 -2.32 -12.70
C SER A 271 4.40 -0.87 -13.03
N VAL A 272 3.99 -0.64 -14.26
CA VAL A 272 3.37 0.62 -14.68
C VAL A 272 1.88 0.35 -14.83
N TRP A 273 1.09 0.88 -13.90
CA TRP A 273 -0.32 0.53 -13.75
C TRP A 273 -1.24 1.28 -14.71
N SER A 274 -0.91 2.53 -15.01
CA SER A 274 -1.78 3.41 -15.78
C SER A 274 -1.01 4.39 -16.63
N ILE A 275 -1.68 4.88 -17.66
CA ILE A 275 -1.13 5.77 -18.67
C ILE A 275 -2.21 6.73 -19.17
N ALA A 276 -1.82 7.97 -19.42
CA ALA A 276 -2.66 8.97 -20.08
C ALA A 276 -1.84 9.80 -21.07
N CYS A 277 -2.41 10.06 -22.25
CA CYS A 277 -1.82 10.96 -23.24
C CYS A 277 -2.35 12.38 -23.03
N LEU A 278 -1.46 13.35 -22.93
CA LEU A 278 -1.79 14.76 -22.88
C LEU A 278 -2.03 15.31 -24.30
N ASN A 279 -2.82 16.39 -24.40
CA ASN A 279 -3.13 17.05 -25.67
C ASN A 279 -1.88 17.62 -26.36
N ASN A 280 -0.85 17.98 -25.58
CA ASN A 280 0.43 18.46 -26.08
C ASN A 280 1.35 17.33 -26.61
N GLY A 281 0.88 16.08 -26.60
CA GLY A 281 1.61 14.90 -27.05
C GLY A 281 2.49 14.22 -25.99
N ASP A 282 2.53 14.73 -24.76
CA ASP A 282 3.25 14.10 -23.66
C ASP A 282 2.49 12.88 -23.12
N VAL A 283 3.21 12.00 -22.44
CA VAL A 283 2.68 10.76 -21.90
C VAL A 283 2.94 10.68 -20.40
N VAL A 284 1.88 10.49 -19.64
CA VAL A 284 1.90 10.41 -18.18
C VAL A 284 1.72 8.96 -17.76
N THR A 285 2.48 8.53 -16.76
CA THR A 285 2.43 7.16 -16.23
C THR A 285 2.24 7.17 -14.72
N GLY A 286 1.40 6.26 -14.22
CA GLY A 286 1.28 5.94 -12.79
C GLY A 286 1.89 4.57 -12.51
N SER A 287 2.78 4.48 -11.52
CA SER A 287 3.64 3.32 -11.31
C SER A 287 3.52 2.73 -9.88
N SER A 288 4.02 1.49 -9.71
CA SER A 288 3.96 0.74 -8.45
C SER A 288 4.80 1.34 -7.31
N ASP A 289 5.72 2.23 -7.63
CA ASP A 289 6.59 2.95 -6.68
C ASP A 289 5.93 4.21 -6.10
N GLY A 290 4.67 4.49 -6.45
CA GLY A 290 3.95 5.69 -6.01
C GLY A 290 4.34 6.97 -6.76
N ILE A 291 5.13 6.84 -7.83
CA ILE A 291 5.63 7.98 -8.59
C ILE A 291 4.88 8.11 -9.91
N ILE A 292 4.55 9.35 -10.26
CA ILE A 292 4.03 9.71 -11.57
C ILE A 292 5.18 10.25 -12.42
N ARG A 293 5.30 9.79 -13.67
CA ARG A 293 6.34 10.26 -14.60
C ARG A 293 5.71 10.79 -15.87
N VAL A 294 6.17 11.97 -16.30
CA VAL A 294 5.77 12.61 -17.56
C VAL A 294 6.91 12.46 -18.55
N PHE A 295 6.61 11.93 -19.73
CA PHE A 295 7.55 11.79 -20.84
C PHE A 295 7.14 12.70 -21.99
N THR A 296 8.12 13.34 -22.62
CA THR A 296 7.89 14.31 -23.69
C THR A 296 8.80 14.04 -24.87
N LYS A 297 8.33 14.40 -26.06
CA LYS A 297 9.13 14.47 -27.29
C LYS A 297 9.67 15.87 -27.59
N ASP A 298 9.27 16.87 -26.80
CA ASP A 298 9.69 18.26 -26.98
C ASP A 298 11.01 18.51 -26.20
N PRO A 299 12.12 18.82 -26.89
CA PRO A 299 13.41 19.05 -26.24
C PRO A 299 13.39 20.18 -25.21
N VAL A 300 12.50 21.17 -25.36
CA VAL A 300 12.39 22.30 -24.42
C VAL A 300 11.83 21.84 -23.06
N ARG A 301 11.12 20.71 -23.03
CA ARG A 301 10.51 20.14 -21.83
C ARG A 301 11.31 18.98 -21.23
N PHE A 302 12.48 18.65 -21.77
CA PHE A 302 13.31 17.60 -21.18
C PHE A 302 13.69 17.93 -19.74
N ALA A 303 13.76 16.90 -18.90
CA ALA A 303 14.36 17.00 -17.58
C ALA A 303 15.83 17.47 -17.72
N ASP A 304 16.36 18.11 -16.68
CA ASP A 304 17.77 18.50 -16.67
C ASP A 304 18.68 17.25 -16.69
N GLU A 305 19.95 17.45 -17.04
CA GLU A 305 20.92 16.37 -17.21
C GLU A 305 21.12 15.53 -15.93
N THR A 306 21.03 16.16 -14.75
CA THR A 306 21.16 15.46 -13.46
C THR A 306 19.98 14.53 -13.25
N THR A 307 18.76 15.02 -13.47
CA THR A 307 17.53 14.24 -13.34
C THR A 307 17.48 13.07 -14.33
N LEU A 308 17.89 13.30 -15.59
CA LEU A 308 17.98 12.25 -16.61
C LEU A 308 18.97 11.16 -16.22
N LYS A 309 20.17 11.56 -15.75
CA LYS A 309 21.19 10.61 -15.32
C LYS A 309 20.73 9.78 -14.12
N ASN A 310 20.10 10.40 -13.13
CA ASN A 310 19.54 9.69 -11.96
C ASN A 310 18.47 8.67 -12.39
N TYR A 311 17.58 9.06 -13.31
CA TYR A 311 16.58 8.16 -13.87
C TYR A 311 17.21 6.96 -14.59
N GLU A 312 18.23 7.18 -15.40
CA GLU A 312 18.95 6.11 -16.10
C GLU A 312 19.67 5.16 -15.12
N GLU A 313 20.31 5.69 -14.08
CA GLU A 313 20.95 4.90 -13.03
C GLU A 313 19.94 4.06 -12.25
N ASP A 314 18.79 4.64 -11.88
CA ASP A 314 17.73 3.91 -11.18
C ASP A 314 17.12 2.81 -12.06
N CYS A 315 16.98 3.06 -13.38
CA CYS A 315 16.57 2.03 -14.33
C CYS A 315 17.58 0.88 -14.42
N LYS A 316 18.89 1.21 -14.49
CA LYS A 316 19.97 0.21 -14.53
C LYS A 316 19.99 -0.65 -13.27
N LYS A 317 19.94 -0.03 -12.09
CA LYS A 317 19.88 -0.75 -10.80
C LYS A 317 18.70 -1.71 -10.75
N MET A 318 17.53 -1.29 -11.22
CA MET A 318 16.35 -2.15 -11.27
C MET A 318 16.53 -3.35 -12.22
N ILE A 319 17.13 -3.12 -13.40
CA ILE A 319 17.41 -4.19 -14.36
C ILE A 319 18.42 -5.17 -13.77
N GLU A 320 19.53 -4.68 -13.21
CA GLU A 320 20.56 -5.49 -12.55
C GLU A 320 19.96 -6.32 -11.41
N ALA A 321 19.12 -5.71 -10.57
CA ALA A 321 18.41 -6.43 -9.50
C ALA A 321 17.48 -7.52 -10.05
N SER A 322 16.79 -7.27 -11.17
CA SER A 322 15.90 -8.26 -11.80
C SER A 322 16.64 -9.44 -12.46
N GLN A 323 17.92 -9.26 -12.79
CA GLN A 323 18.80 -10.26 -13.38
C GLN A 323 19.55 -11.11 -12.35
N GLN A 324 19.48 -10.75 -11.05
CA GLN A 324 20.09 -11.56 -10.00
C GLN A 324 19.43 -12.94 -9.94
N GLU A 325 20.27 -13.97 -9.94
CA GLU A 325 19.83 -15.37 -9.81
C GLU A 325 19.80 -15.76 -8.33
N ILE A 326 18.66 -16.24 -7.87
CA ILE A 326 18.50 -16.78 -6.52
C ILE A 326 18.17 -18.26 -6.63
N GLY A 327 19.01 -19.12 -6.05
CA GLY A 327 18.82 -20.57 -6.10
C GLY A 327 18.96 -21.19 -7.50
N GLY A 328 19.69 -20.53 -8.42
CA GLY A 328 19.89 -21.02 -9.79
C GLY A 328 18.76 -20.69 -10.77
N PHE A 329 17.81 -19.83 -10.38
CA PHE A 329 16.75 -19.31 -11.23
C PHE A 329 16.91 -17.81 -11.42
N LYS A 330 16.76 -17.32 -12.65
CA LYS A 330 16.62 -15.87 -12.89
C LYS A 330 15.31 -15.39 -12.27
N LEU A 331 15.38 -14.35 -11.46
CA LEU A 331 14.19 -13.77 -10.85
C LEU A 331 13.16 -13.31 -11.90
N SER A 332 13.59 -12.93 -13.09
CA SER A 332 12.70 -12.55 -14.19
C SER A 332 11.92 -13.72 -14.81
N GLU A 333 12.39 -14.96 -14.67
CA GLU A 333 11.78 -16.15 -15.28
C GLU A 333 10.84 -16.90 -14.32
N LEU A 334 10.85 -16.53 -13.04
CA LEU A 334 9.98 -17.12 -12.03
C LEU A 334 8.60 -16.43 -12.03
N PRO A 335 7.51 -17.22 -12.03
CA PRO A 335 6.16 -16.68 -11.96
C PRO A 335 5.94 -15.93 -10.65
N GLY A 336 5.10 -14.90 -10.68
CA GLY A 336 4.68 -14.20 -9.48
C GLY A 336 3.63 -15.00 -8.69
N PRO A 337 3.12 -14.42 -7.59
CA PRO A 337 2.15 -15.06 -6.69
C PRO A 337 0.87 -15.54 -7.35
N GLU A 338 0.52 -14.97 -8.50
CA GLU A 338 -0.63 -15.32 -9.31
C GLU A 338 -0.68 -16.81 -9.69
N VAL A 339 0.46 -17.49 -9.81
CA VAL A 339 0.49 -18.91 -10.17
C VAL A 339 0.02 -19.82 -9.01
N LEU A 340 -0.10 -19.30 -7.77
CA LEU A 340 -0.74 -20.00 -6.66
C LEU A 340 -2.26 -19.96 -6.71
N LEU A 341 -2.85 -19.16 -7.61
CA LEU A 341 -4.30 -19.13 -7.82
C LEU A 341 -4.79 -20.36 -8.57
N GLU A 342 -3.90 -21.02 -9.31
CA GLU A 342 -4.18 -22.32 -9.91
C GLU A 342 -4.06 -23.41 -8.84
N PRO A 343 -5.15 -24.16 -8.55
CA PRO A 343 -5.10 -25.25 -7.59
C PRO A 343 -4.09 -26.32 -8.03
N GLY A 344 -3.36 -26.86 -7.07
CA GLY A 344 -2.44 -27.96 -7.32
C GLY A 344 -3.16 -29.22 -7.79
N ARG A 345 -2.48 -30.00 -8.63
CA ARG A 345 -3.02 -31.23 -9.22
C ARG A 345 -2.84 -32.43 -8.29
N THR A 346 -1.82 -32.41 -7.44
CA THR A 346 -1.46 -33.50 -6.52
C THR A 346 -1.01 -32.94 -5.18
N ASP A 347 -1.35 -33.63 -4.09
CA ASP A 347 -0.87 -33.29 -2.74
C ASP A 347 0.66 -33.29 -2.71
N GLY A 348 1.27 -32.27 -2.09
CA GLY A 348 2.72 -32.06 -2.07
C GLY A 348 3.33 -31.48 -3.36
N GLN A 349 2.55 -31.16 -4.40
CA GLN A 349 3.07 -30.47 -5.58
C GLN A 349 3.74 -29.16 -5.17
N THR A 350 4.96 -28.87 -5.65
CA THR A 350 5.69 -27.64 -5.32
C THR A 350 5.67 -26.59 -6.44
N LYS A 351 5.66 -25.31 -6.08
CA LYS A 351 5.83 -24.17 -7.00
C LYS A 351 6.82 -23.16 -6.43
N LEU A 352 7.70 -22.66 -7.28
CA LEU A 352 8.59 -21.55 -6.99
C LEU A 352 7.94 -20.25 -7.43
N VAL A 353 7.84 -19.30 -6.52
CA VAL A 353 7.08 -18.08 -6.70
C VAL A 353 7.93 -16.90 -6.33
N ARG A 354 8.07 -15.94 -7.25
CA ARG A 354 8.74 -14.68 -6.99
C ARG A 354 7.91 -13.82 -6.04
N ARG A 355 8.50 -13.42 -4.92
CA ARG A 355 7.96 -12.47 -3.94
C ARG A 355 8.92 -11.30 -3.82
N GLY A 356 8.75 -10.30 -4.68
CA GLY A 356 9.66 -9.15 -4.76
C GLY A 356 11.07 -9.59 -5.20
N ALA A 357 12.07 -9.39 -4.33
CA ALA A 357 13.47 -9.75 -4.49
C ALA A 357 13.80 -11.14 -3.91
N SER A 358 12.80 -11.87 -3.41
CA SER A 358 12.96 -13.22 -2.85
C SER A 358 12.18 -14.26 -3.67
N VAL A 359 12.60 -15.52 -3.60
CA VAL A 359 11.89 -16.65 -4.20
C VAL A 359 11.38 -17.51 -3.06
N LYS A 360 10.07 -17.79 -3.06
CA LYS A 360 9.43 -18.64 -2.05
C LYS A 360 8.96 -19.94 -2.66
N CYS A 361 9.11 -21.03 -1.92
CA CYS A 361 8.58 -22.33 -2.31
C CYS A 361 7.24 -22.58 -1.63
N TYR A 362 6.25 -23.03 -2.38
CA TYR A 362 4.94 -23.41 -1.87
C TYR A 362 4.65 -24.87 -2.21
N ALA A 363 3.96 -25.59 -1.32
CA ALA A 363 3.45 -26.94 -1.56
C ALA A 363 1.92 -26.99 -1.48
N TRP A 364 1.30 -27.76 -2.37
CA TRP A 364 -0.15 -27.95 -2.38
C TRP A 364 -0.60 -28.91 -1.29
N ARG A 365 -1.60 -28.51 -0.49
CA ARG A 365 -2.31 -29.38 0.45
C ARG A 365 -3.69 -29.71 -0.07
N ALA A 366 -3.86 -30.92 -0.58
CA ALA A 366 -5.12 -31.42 -1.14
C ALA A 366 -6.25 -31.49 -0.09
N ALA A 367 -5.92 -31.75 1.17
CA ALA A 367 -6.89 -31.78 2.27
C ALA A 367 -7.51 -30.41 2.58
N GLY A 368 -6.76 -29.32 2.34
CA GLY A 368 -7.20 -27.94 2.57
C GLY A 368 -7.56 -27.17 1.30
N GLY A 369 -7.18 -27.68 0.13
CA GLY A 369 -7.31 -26.97 -1.15
C GLY A 369 -6.46 -25.69 -1.20
N THR A 370 -5.31 -25.67 -0.51
CA THR A 370 -4.48 -24.48 -0.33
C THR A 370 -3.02 -24.75 -0.62
N TRP A 371 -2.30 -23.71 -1.06
CA TRP A 371 -0.84 -23.72 -1.13
C TRP A 371 -0.27 -23.28 0.23
N GLU A 372 0.54 -24.12 0.86
CA GLU A 372 1.29 -23.80 2.06
C GLU A 372 2.70 -23.33 1.71
N GLU A 373 3.15 -22.24 2.35
CA GLU A 373 4.52 -21.74 2.19
C GLU A 373 5.50 -22.66 2.94
N LEU A 374 6.45 -23.23 2.20
CA LEU A 374 7.51 -24.07 2.76
C LEU A 374 8.72 -23.26 3.23
N GLY A 375 8.87 -22.02 2.75
CA GLY A 375 9.93 -21.08 3.17
C GLY A 375 10.65 -20.40 2.00
N ASP A 376 11.71 -19.67 2.35
CA ASP A 376 12.54 -18.93 1.39
C ASP A 376 13.54 -19.84 0.68
N VAL A 377 13.69 -19.65 -0.62
CA VAL A 377 14.75 -20.27 -1.42
C VAL A 377 15.97 -19.38 -1.32
N MET A 378 16.84 -19.66 -0.35
CA MET A 378 18.11 -18.95 -0.23
C MET A 378 19.07 -19.41 -1.33
N GLY A 379 19.67 -18.45 -2.03
CA GLY A 379 20.79 -18.73 -2.91
C GLY A 379 21.95 -19.29 -2.08
N SER A 380 22.23 -20.59 -2.23
CA SER A 380 23.52 -21.13 -1.82
C SER A 380 24.59 -20.40 -2.62
N THR A 381 25.63 -19.89 -1.95
CA THR A 381 26.91 -19.64 -2.63
C THR A 381 27.25 -20.91 -3.41
N PRO A 382 27.56 -20.85 -4.73
CA PRO A 382 27.78 -22.05 -5.50
C PRO A 382 28.85 -22.90 -4.80
N PRO A 383 28.60 -24.20 -4.54
CA PRO A 383 29.60 -25.04 -3.90
C PRO A 383 30.84 -25.05 -4.79
N THR A 384 31.98 -24.72 -4.20
CA THR A 384 33.29 -24.89 -4.82
C THR A 384 33.38 -26.35 -5.22
N GLN A 385 33.53 -26.66 -6.51
CA GLN A 385 33.69 -28.04 -6.96
C GLN A 385 34.98 -28.62 -6.36
N GLY A 386 34.83 -29.49 -5.37
CA GLY A 386 35.92 -30.19 -4.70
C GLY A 386 35.47 -30.80 -3.37
N LYS A 387 35.98 -31.99 -3.03
CA LYS A 387 35.73 -32.63 -1.73
C LYS A 387 36.15 -31.69 -0.59
N THR A 388 35.28 -31.50 0.39
CA THR A 388 35.53 -30.63 1.52
C THR A 388 35.93 -31.45 2.74
N MET A 389 37.05 -31.13 3.37
CA MET A 389 37.50 -31.79 4.59
C MET A 389 36.75 -31.24 5.80
N TYR A 390 36.06 -32.09 6.56
CA TYR A 390 35.35 -31.71 7.78
C TYR A 390 35.57 -32.78 8.86
N GLN A 391 36.00 -32.33 10.06
CA GLN A 391 36.31 -33.21 11.20
C GLN A 391 37.26 -34.38 10.88
N GLY A 392 38.25 -34.15 10.01
CA GLY A 392 39.26 -35.15 9.65
C GLY A 392 38.81 -36.20 8.63
N GLN A 393 37.62 -36.05 8.03
CA GLN A 393 37.11 -36.90 6.95
C GLN A 393 36.74 -36.03 5.73
N GLU A 394 36.86 -36.61 4.52
CA GLU A 394 36.48 -35.94 3.28
C GLU A 394 35.01 -36.20 2.97
N TYR A 395 34.28 -35.14 2.62
CA TYR A 395 32.89 -35.20 2.20
C TYR A 395 32.69 -34.54 0.84
N ASP A 396 31.76 -35.06 0.03
CA ASP A 396 31.39 -34.42 -1.24
C ASP A 396 30.73 -33.04 -1.01
N PHE A 397 29.97 -32.89 0.08
CA PHE A 397 29.33 -31.64 0.48
C PHE A 397 29.41 -31.44 2.00
N VAL A 398 29.58 -30.18 2.42
CA VAL A 398 29.44 -29.77 3.82
C VAL A 398 28.54 -28.54 3.86
N PHE A 399 27.25 -28.75 4.07
CA PHE A 399 26.26 -27.69 4.08
C PHE A 399 26.26 -26.93 5.41
N SER A 400 25.83 -25.67 5.39
CA SER A 400 25.56 -24.89 6.61
C SER A 400 24.05 -24.81 6.78
N VAL A 401 23.53 -25.29 7.91
CA VAL A 401 22.10 -25.41 8.19
C VAL A 401 21.76 -24.52 9.39
N ASP A 402 20.93 -23.52 9.14
CA ASP A 402 20.43 -22.57 10.15
C ASP A 402 19.08 -23.06 10.69
N ILE A 403 19.04 -23.48 11.96
CA ILE A 403 17.86 -24.11 12.57
C ILE A 403 17.15 -23.19 13.56
N LYS A 404 17.85 -22.18 14.10
CA LYS A 404 17.31 -21.19 15.04
C LYS A 404 17.76 -19.79 14.67
N ASP A 405 16.84 -18.85 14.73
CA ASP A 405 17.10 -17.44 14.43
C ASP A 405 18.15 -16.88 15.41
N GLY A 406 19.26 -16.38 14.86
CA GLY A 406 20.40 -15.83 15.62
C GLY A 406 21.40 -16.85 16.21
N ALA A 407 21.24 -18.16 15.98
CA ALA A 407 22.24 -19.17 16.40
C ALA A 407 23.29 -19.41 15.29
N PRO A 408 24.53 -19.83 15.64
CA PRO A 408 25.54 -20.16 14.64
C PRO A 408 25.11 -21.32 13.73
N PRO A 409 25.39 -21.26 12.41
CA PRO A 409 25.03 -22.32 11.46
C PRO A 409 25.65 -23.67 11.84
N ILE A 410 24.85 -24.74 11.80
CA ILE A 410 25.32 -26.11 12.07
C ILE A 410 25.79 -26.75 10.77
N LYS A 411 26.94 -27.44 10.78
CA LYS A 411 27.47 -28.09 9.57
C LYS A 411 26.89 -29.49 9.35
N LEU A 412 26.38 -29.74 8.15
CA LEU A 412 25.86 -31.03 7.70
C LEU A 412 26.78 -31.61 6.62
N PRO A 413 27.67 -32.56 6.97
CA PRO A 413 28.47 -33.27 5.98
C PRO A 413 27.65 -34.36 5.26
N PHE A 414 27.85 -34.52 3.95
CA PHE A 414 27.11 -35.47 3.11
C PHE A 414 27.96 -35.99 1.93
N ASN A 415 27.91 -37.29 1.67
CA ASN A 415 28.48 -37.91 0.46
C ASN A 415 27.39 -38.31 -0.52
N LYS A 416 27.66 -38.21 -1.84
CA LYS A 416 26.68 -38.61 -2.87
C LYS A 416 26.31 -40.09 -2.83
N THR A 417 27.15 -40.91 -2.19
CA THR A 417 26.91 -42.35 -1.99
C THR A 417 25.99 -42.66 -0.81
N GLU A 418 25.65 -41.66 0.02
CA GLU A 418 24.79 -41.82 1.20
C GLU A 418 23.33 -41.52 0.86
N ASP A 419 22.41 -42.20 1.56
CA ASP A 419 20.98 -41.90 1.44
C ASP A 419 20.65 -40.57 2.16
N PRO A 420 19.99 -39.61 1.49
CA PRO A 420 19.67 -38.30 2.07
C PRO A 420 18.82 -38.36 3.34
N TRP A 421 17.91 -39.33 3.46
CA TRP A 421 17.06 -39.48 4.63
C TRP A 421 17.82 -40.05 5.81
N VAL A 422 18.75 -40.98 5.54
CA VAL A 422 19.64 -41.52 6.59
C VAL A 422 20.60 -40.44 7.09
N ALA A 423 21.16 -39.63 6.19
CA ALA A 423 22.03 -38.51 6.55
C ALA A 423 21.27 -37.43 7.35
N ALA A 424 20.04 -37.11 6.95
CA ALA A 424 19.17 -36.19 7.69
C ALA A 424 18.82 -36.72 9.09
N GLN A 425 18.47 -38.00 9.21
CA GLN A 425 18.17 -38.64 10.50
C GLN A 425 19.38 -38.62 11.43
N ALA A 426 20.57 -38.94 10.91
CA ALA A 426 21.81 -38.92 11.67
C ALA A 426 22.16 -37.49 12.13
N PHE A 427 21.95 -36.49 11.27
CA PHE A 427 22.15 -35.08 11.60
C PHE A 427 21.22 -34.61 12.73
N ILE A 428 19.92 -34.95 12.65
CA ILE A 428 18.92 -34.61 13.67
C ILE A 428 19.27 -35.24 15.01
N HIS A 429 19.61 -36.53 15.02
CA HIS A 429 19.99 -37.23 16.24
C HIS A 429 21.28 -36.68 16.85
N LYS A 430 22.29 -36.35 16.02
CA LYS A 430 23.58 -35.81 16.47
C LYS A 430 23.46 -34.43 17.11
N HIS A 431 22.49 -33.63 16.69
CA HIS A 431 22.29 -32.27 17.17
C HIS A 431 21.07 -32.11 18.08
N GLU A 432 20.48 -33.23 18.55
CA GLU A 432 19.30 -33.26 19.43
C GLU A 432 18.13 -32.41 18.90
N LEU A 433 17.94 -32.43 17.58
CA LEU A 433 16.88 -31.67 16.92
C LEU A 433 15.54 -32.42 16.99
N PRO A 434 14.41 -31.70 17.02
CA PRO A 434 13.09 -32.32 16.90
C PRO A 434 12.94 -33.17 15.62
N GLN A 435 12.33 -34.35 15.76
CA GLN A 435 12.13 -35.31 14.65
C GLN A 435 11.30 -34.74 13.48
N VAL A 436 10.50 -33.69 13.73
CA VAL A 436 9.72 -32.98 12.71
C VAL A 436 10.58 -32.33 11.61
N TYR A 437 11.87 -32.12 11.84
CA TYR A 437 12.78 -31.54 10.85
C TYR A 437 13.32 -32.55 9.81
N LEU A 438 12.99 -33.84 9.95
CA LEU A 438 13.56 -34.90 9.09
C LEU A 438 13.34 -34.64 7.60
N GLU A 439 12.09 -34.39 7.23
CA GLU A 439 11.70 -34.15 5.84
C GLU A 439 12.33 -32.86 5.28
N GLN A 440 12.39 -31.80 6.10
CA GLN A 440 13.03 -30.53 5.71
C GLN A 440 14.53 -30.71 5.44
N VAL A 441 15.25 -31.41 6.33
CA VAL A 441 16.69 -31.64 6.20
C VAL A 441 17.00 -32.60 5.03
N ALA A 442 16.19 -33.65 4.82
CA ALA A 442 16.36 -34.58 3.71
C ALA A 442 16.15 -33.89 2.35
N ASN A 443 15.07 -33.12 2.20
CA ASN A 443 14.80 -32.36 0.98
C ASN A 443 15.85 -31.28 0.72
N PHE A 444 16.39 -30.67 1.78
CA PHE A 444 17.51 -29.74 1.68
C PHE A 444 18.78 -30.43 1.11
N ILE A 445 19.12 -31.63 1.57
CA ILE A 445 20.26 -32.41 1.03
C ILE A 445 20.03 -32.73 -0.45
N ILE A 446 18.85 -33.25 -0.80
CA ILE A 446 18.51 -33.64 -2.19
C ILE A 446 18.65 -32.45 -3.15
N THR A 447 18.10 -31.30 -2.75
CA THR A 447 18.10 -30.08 -3.57
C THR A 447 19.51 -29.53 -3.78
N ASN A 448 20.31 -29.47 -2.71
CA ASN A 448 21.65 -28.85 -2.78
C ASN A 448 22.72 -29.79 -3.34
N ALA A 449 22.57 -31.10 -3.19
CA ALA A 449 23.48 -32.10 -3.75
C ALA A 449 23.21 -32.42 -5.24
N LYS A 450 22.11 -31.89 -5.81
CA LYS A 450 21.62 -32.16 -7.18
C LYS A 450 21.53 -33.67 -7.47
N LEU A 451 20.86 -34.40 -6.57
CA LEU A 451 20.65 -35.84 -6.74
C LEU A 451 19.44 -36.06 -7.66
N ASP A 452 19.68 -36.58 -8.86
CA ASP A 452 18.62 -36.92 -9.82
C ASP A 452 17.90 -38.22 -9.37
N SER A 453 16.71 -38.09 -8.79
CA SER A 453 15.70 -39.13 -8.49
C SER A 453 16.07 -40.26 -7.51
N VAL A 454 15.17 -40.52 -6.54
CA VAL A 454 15.18 -41.76 -5.72
C VAL A 454 14.08 -42.70 -6.25
N PRO A 455 14.30 -44.03 -6.39
CA PRO A 455 13.27 -44.97 -6.82
C PRO A 455 12.24 -45.23 -5.73
N ALA A 456 10.98 -45.43 -6.13
CA ALA A 456 9.90 -45.83 -5.24
C ALA A 456 10.08 -47.26 -4.68
N SER A 457 9.81 -47.45 -3.38
CA SER A 457 9.49 -48.76 -2.78
C SER A 457 8.63 -48.54 -1.52
N SER A 458 7.33 -48.84 -1.58
CA SER A 458 6.65 -50.11 -1.24
C SER A 458 6.47 -50.35 0.26
N ASN A 459 5.21 -50.34 0.69
CA ASN A 459 4.72 -50.78 1.99
C ASN A 459 5.32 -52.10 2.49
N GLY A 460 5.64 -52.13 3.79
CA GLY A 460 5.50 -53.32 4.62
C GLY A 460 6.76 -53.79 5.33
N TYR A 461 6.93 -53.41 6.60
CA TYR A 461 7.40 -54.37 7.60
C TYR A 461 6.96 -54.00 9.02
N ALA A 462 6.52 -55.02 9.76
CA ALA A 462 5.94 -54.95 11.09
C ALA A 462 6.98 -55.13 12.21
N ASP A 463 6.63 -54.61 13.39
CA ASP A 463 7.40 -54.52 14.64
C ASP A 463 7.58 -55.89 15.35
N PRO A 464 8.78 -56.25 15.84
CA PRO A 464 9.02 -57.52 16.54
C PRO A 464 8.79 -57.58 18.07
N PHE A 465 8.44 -56.52 18.81
CA PHE A 465 8.50 -56.62 20.30
C PHE A 465 7.32 -56.22 21.18
N THR A 466 6.15 -55.83 20.66
CA THR A 466 4.91 -55.82 21.48
C THR A 466 3.65 -56.15 20.69
N GLY A 467 3.00 -57.24 21.11
CA GLY A 467 1.83 -57.83 20.47
C GLY A 467 0.48 -57.20 20.80
N GLU A 468 -0.50 -57.70 20.05
CA GLU A 468 -1.92 -57.39 19.97
C GLU A 468 -2.64 -57.04 21.29
N SER A 469 -3.45 -55.98 21.26
CA SER A 469 -4.78 -56.00 21.85
C SER A 469 -5.73 -55.08 21.10
N ARG A 470 -6.60 -55.74 20.35
CA ARG A 470 -7.76 -55.25 19.61
C ARG A 470 -8.92 -55.05 20.59
N TYR A 471 -9.73 -53.99 20.45
CA TYR A 471 -11.16 -54.04 20.80
C TYR A 471 -11.99 -53.19 19.81
N VAL A 472 -12.94 -53.87 19.17
CA VAL A 472 -14.09 -53.43 18.34
C VAL A 472 -15.26 -54.28 18.92
N PRO A 473 -16.60 -54.01 18.83
CA PRO A 473 -17.28 -53.16 17.84
C PRO A 473 -18.70 -52.56 18.16
N SER A 474 -19.22 -51.81 17.16
CA SER A 474 -20.60 -51.76 16.60
C SER A 474 -21.79 -51.05 17.28
N SER A 475 -22.45 -50.17 16.51
CA SER A 475 -23.89 -50.20 16.11
C SER A 475 -24.25 -48.89 15.36
N ALA A 476 -25.06 -48.78 14.30
CA ALA A 476 -25.77 -49.68 13.40
C ALA A 476 -26.33 -48.81 12.22
N SER A 477 -26.51 -49.39 11.03
CA SER A 477 -27.34 -48.84 9.94
C SER A 477 -28.80 -49.37 10.07
N PRO A 478 -29.80 -48.89 9.29
CA PRO A 478 -29.96 -49.43 7.92
C PRO A 478 -30.53 -48.47 6.84
N ALA A 479 -30.45 -48.99 5.61
CA ALA A 479 -30.67 -48.43 4.28
C ALA A 479 -32.11 -48.05 3.85
N GLY A 480 -32.20 -47.26 2.76
CA GLY A 480 -33.34 -47.19 1.83
C GLY A 480 -32.99 -46.41 0.53
N PRO A 481 -33.40 -46.85 -0.69
CA PRO A 481 -32.85 -46.36 -1.97
C PRO A 481 -33.77 -45.40 -2.74
N THR A 482 -33.21 -44.39 -3.44
CA THR A 482 -33.70 -43.68 -4.65
C THR A 482 -32.72 -42.51 -4.90
N GLY A 483 -32.18 -42.26 -6.10
CA GLY A 483 -32.88 -41.88 -7.32
C GLY A 483 -33.11 -40.35 -7.37
N GLY A 484 -32.11 -39.56 -7.80
CA GLY A 484 -32.31 -38.12 -8.05
C GLY A 484 -31.02 -37.30 -8.14
N LEU A 485 -30.82 -36.61 -9.27
CA LEU A 485 -29.84 -35.54 -9.46
C LEU A 485 -30.01 -34.43 -8.39
N PRO A 486 -28.93 -33.71 -8.03
CA PRO A 486 -29.08 -32.34 -7.52
C PRO A 486 -28.38 -31.32 -8.42
N THR A 487 -29.21 -30.50 -9.05
CA THR A 487 -29.16 -29.03 -9.03
C THR A 487 -27.87 -28.36 -8.57
N VAL A 488 -27.24 -27.63 -9.49
CA VAL A 488 -26.18 -26.65 -9.24
C VAL A 488 -26.75 -25.50 -8.40
N SER A 489 -26.47 -25.51 -7.11
CA SER A 489 -26.68 -24.36 -6.24
C SER A 489 -25.55 -23.36 -6.46
N SER A 490 -25.89 -22.22 -7.04
CA SER A 490 -25.09 -21.01 -7.10
C SER A 490 -24.78 -20.49 -5.69
N GLY A 491 -23.63 -20.89 -5.14
CA GLY A 491 -22.98 -20.17 -4.05
C GLY A 491 -22.12 -19.04 -4.63
N PRO A 492 -22.01 -17.88 -3.97
CA PRO A 492 -21.14 -16.81 -4.45
C PRO A 492 -19.69 -17.29 -4.34
N LEU A 493 -19.03 -17.45 -5.49
CA LEU A 493 -17.58 -17.53 -5.56
C LEU A 493 -17.02 -16.24 -4.93
N LYS A 494 -16.59 -16.35 -3.67
CA LYS A 494 -15.75 -15.35 -3.03
C LYS A 494 -14.37 -15.44 -3.68
N ASP A 495 -14.08 -14.45 -4.51
CA ASP A 495 -12.76 -14.12 -5.01
C ASP A 495 -11.85 -13.72 -3.82
N PRO A 496 -10.69 -14.38 -3.60
CA PRO A 496 -9.79 -14.13 -2.46
C PRO A 496 -9.06 -12.77 -2.46
N PHE A 497 -9.34 -11.86 -3.41
CA PHE A 497 -8.48 -10.68 -3.61
C PHE A 497 -8.67 -9.47 -2.68
N THR A 498 -9.60 -9.45 -1.71
CA THR A 498 -9.79 -8.25 -0.85
C THR A 498 -10.18 -8.46 0.64
N GLY A 499 -10.02 -9.64 1.23
CA GLY A 499 -10.31 -9.87 2.66
C GLY A 499 -9.05 -10.04 3.52
N GLU A 500 -8.74 -9.05 4.37
CA GLU A 500 -7.75 -9.02 5.50
C GLU A 500 -6.32 -9.57 5.31
N GLY A 501 -5.97 -10.18 4.18
CA GLY A 501 -4.64 -10.75 3.88
C GLY A 501 -4.05 -10.33 2.53
N ALA A 502 -4.54 -9.25 1.92
CA ALA A 502 -4.14 -8.84 0.57
C ALA A 502 -2.79 -8.08 0.55
N TYR A 503 -1.74 -8.82 0.19
CA TYR A 503 -0.52 -8.38 -0.51
C TYR A 503 0.08 -7.04 -0.04
N THR A 504 0.89 -7.11 1.03
CA THR A 504 2.04 -6.21 1.15
C THR A 504 3.04 -6.55 0.06
N THR A 505 3.22 -5.64 -0.90
CA THR A 505 4.41 -5.61 -1.74
C THR A 505 5.62 -5.36 -0.84
N SER A 506 6.28 -6.44 -0.42
CA SER A 506 7.56 -6.36 0.29
C SER A 506 8.68 -6.79 -0.66
N SER A 507 9.29 -5.79 -1.30
CA SER A 507 10.74 -5.55 -1.28
C SER A 507 11.15 -4.55 -2.38
N ASN A 508 10.46 -3.42 -2.41
CA ASN A 508 11.08 -2.12 -2.63
C ASN A 508 10.56 -1.25 -1.48
N GLU A 509 11.46 -0.58 -0.77
CA GLU A 509 11.12 0.13 0.45
C GLU A 509 10.02 1.16 0.14
N LYS A 510 8.84 0.99 0.78
CA LYS A 510 7.70 1.89 0.59
C LYS A 510 8.16 3.34 0.74
N PRO A 511 7.65 4.29 -0.09
CA PRO A 511 7.94 5.69 0.13
C PRO A 511 7.48 6.07 1.54
N LEU A 512 8.41 6.64 2.32
CA LEU A 512 8.19 7.02 3.71
C LEU A 512 7.55 8.41 3.78
N ILE A 513 7.69 9.18 2.70
CA ILE A 513 7.08 10.49 2.48
C ILE A 513 6.38 10.52 1.11
N PRO A 514 5.27 11.26 0.98
CA PRO A 514 4.56 11.94 2.07
C PRO A 514 3.84 10.95 2.98
N HIS A 515 3.71 11.31 4.25
CA HIS A 515 2.90 10.57 5.20
C HIS A 515 1.46 11.10 5.15
N ASP A 516 0.48 10.22 5.15
CA ASP A 516 -0.93 10.53 4.91
C ASP A 516 -1.85 10.14 6.07
N ALA A 517 -1.30 9.57 7.14
CA ALA A 517 -2.05 9.09 8.30
C ALA A 517 -1.59 9.75 9.61
N TYR A 518 -2.53 9.92 10.54
CA TYR A 518 -2.18 10.33 11.90
C TYR A 518 -1.61 9.16 12.68
N ILE A 519 -0.54 9.44 13.42
CA ILE A 519 0.08 8.49 14.33
C ILE A 519 -0.44 8.69 15.76
N ARG A 520 -0.40 7.60 16.53
CA ARG A 520 -0.93 7.55 17.91
C ARG A 520 0.03 6.81 18.84
N PHE A 521 -0.16 7.04 20.13
CA PHE A 521 0.48 6.29 21.21
C PHE A 521 -0.53 5.36 21.89
N ASP A 522 -0.53 4.09 21.46
CA ASP A 522 -1.51 3.09 21.90
C ASP A 522 -1.05 2.22 23.07
N ALA A 523 0.26 1.96 23.18
CA ALA A 523 0.81 1.06 24.20
C ALA A 523 0.60 1.60 25.62
N ALA A 524 0.13 0.76 26.53
CA ALA A 524 -0.06 1.11 27.94
C ALA A 524 -0.02 -0.12 28.86
N ASN A 525 0.29 0.12 30.13
CA ASN A 525 0.09 -0.84 31.21
C ASN A 525 -1.02 -0.30 32.11
N LEU A 526 -2.28 -0.67 31.81
CA LEU A 526 -3.45 -0.16 32.53
C LEU A 526 -3.43 -0.51 34.02
N LYS A 527 -2.87 -1.66 34.39
CA LYS A 527 -2.70 -2.05 35.80
C LYS A 527 -1.77 -1.09 36.54
N ALA A 528 -0.62 -0.75 35.96
CA ALA A 528 0.31 0.19 36.57
C ALA A 528 -0.30 1.60 36.72
N ILE A 529 -1.09 2.02 35.72
CA ILE A 529 -1.81 3.31 35.79
C ILE A 529 -2.84 3.26 36.92
N HIS A 530 -3.67 2.22 36.98
CA HIS A 530 -4.65 2.00 38.03
C HIS A 530 -4.03 2.05 39.44
N ASP A 531 -2.95 1.31 39.65
CA ASP A 531 -2.27 1.25 40.96
C ASP A 531 -1.72 2.63 41.36
N LYS A 532 -1.20 3.40 40.39
CA LYS A 532 -0.71 4.76 40.64
C LYS A 532 -1.84 5.75 40.91
N LEU A 533 -2.97 5.62 40.23
CA LEU A 533 -4.16 6.42 40.49
C LEU A 533 -4.70 6.18 41.90
N LYS A 534 -4.75 4.93 42.36
CA LYS A 534 -5.12 4.60 43.74
C LYS A 534 -4.17 5.22 44.76
N GLU A 535 -2.86 5.10 44.55
CA GLU A 535 -1.85 5.69 45.44
C GLU A 535 -1.97 7.22 45.53
N PHE A 536 -2.31 7.88 44.43
CA PHE A 536 -2.41 9.34 44.40
C PHE A 536 -3.76 9.86 44.86
N ASN A 537 -4.84 9.11 44.63
CA ASN A 537 -6.16 9.45 45.17
C ASN A 537 -6.13 9.57 46.70
N SER A 538 -5.31 8.76 47.40
CA SER A 538 -5.14 8.88 48.85
C SER A 538 -4.34 10.12 49.29
N LYS A 539 -3.73 10.87 48.37
CA LYS A 539 -2.88 12.05 48.64
C LYS A 539 -3.56 13.39 48.28
N VAL A 540 -4.75 13.36 47.69
CA VAL A 540 -5.47 14.53 47.15
C VAL A 540 -6.02 15.46 48.25
N GLY A 541 -6.15 14.98 49.49
CA GLY A 541 -6.57 15.78 50.66
C GLY A 541 -8.06 16.17 50.66
N ASP A 542 -8.56 16.69 51.79
CA ASP A 542 -10.00 16.90 52.08
C ASP A 542 -10.71 17.96 51.21
N GLY A 543 -10.05 18.55 50.20
CA GLY A 543 -10.59 19.65 49.37
C GLY A 543 -11.04 19.27 47.95
N LEU A 544 -10.65 18.09 47.46
CA LEU A 544 -11.03 17.55 46.16
C LEU A 544 -11.63 16.17 46.43
N ASN A 545 -12.95 16.00 46.21
CA ASN A 545 -13.68 14.77 46.55
C ASN A 545 -12.93 13.52 46.08
N ALA A 546 -12.43 12.71 47.02
CA ALA A 546 -11.72 11.49 46.71
C ALA A 546 -12.61 10.54 45.89
N PHE A 547 -12.04 9.92 44.86
CA PHE A 547 -12.77 9.01 43.99
C PHE A 547 -12.90 7.63 44.66
N THR A 548 -14.03 6.95 44.44
CA THR A 548 -14.18 5.55 44.90
C THR A 548 -13.33 4.61 44.04
N ASP A 549 -13.00 3.44 44.57
CA ASP A 549 -12.27 2.41 43.82
C ASP A 549 -12.97 2.03 42.51
N GLU A 550 -14.31 1.96 42.52
CA GLU A 550 -15.13 1.71 41.33
C GLU A 550 -15.03 2.85 40.30
N GLN A 551 -15.03 4.11 40.75
CA GLN A 551 -14.85 5.25 39.87
C GLN A 551 -13.47 5.24 39.20
N ILE A 552 -12.41 4.92 39.95
CA ILE A 552 -11.05 4.80 39.40
C ILE A 552 -10.99 3.66 38.38
N GLU A 553 -11.58 2.50 38.68
CA GLU A 553 -11.63 1.37 37.75
C GLU A 553 -12.34 1.74 36.45
N ASN A 554 -13.51 2.39 36.54
CA ASN A 554 -14.27 2.84 35.37
C ASN A 554 -13.49 3.86 34.54
N ILE A 555 -12.77 4.80 35.18
CA ILE A 555 -11.91 5.76 34.48
C ILE A 555 -10.78 5.04 33.74
N VAL A 556 -10.11 4.08 34.37
CA VAL A 556 -9.02 3.32 33.71
C VAL A 556 -9.54 2.50 32.53
N LYS A 557 -10.75 1.95 32.61
CA LYS A 557 -11.40 1.23 31.50
C LYS A 557 -11.61 2.10 30.26
N LEU A 558 -11.74 3.42 30.40
CA LEU A 558 -11.75 4.33 29.24
C LEU A 558 -10.45 4.24 28.42
N GLY A 559 -9.35 3.77 29.02
CA GLY A 559 -8.07 3.57 28.36
C GLY A 559 -7.96 2.26 27.54
N GLU A 560 -8.98 1.38 27.55
CA GLU A 560 -8.99 0.15 26.74
C GLU A 560 -9.27 0.46 25.26
N MET A 561 -8.80 -0.40 24.34
CA MET A 561 -9.01 -0.20 22.89
C MET A 561 -10.48 -0.28 22.51
N ASP A 562 -11.22 -1.22 23.12
CA ASP A 562 -12.64 -1.47 22.87
C ASP A 562 -13.54 -0.88 23.96
N CYS A 563 -13.10 0.23 24.59
CA CYS A 563 -13.85 0.83 25.67
C CYS A 563 -15.24 1.31 25.22
N THR A 564 -16.24 1.08 26.07
CA THR A 564 -17.58 1.63 25.88
C THR A 564 -17.64 3.07 26.34
N PHE A 565 -18.13 3.96 25.48
CA PHE A 565 -18.34 5.35 25.82
C PHE A 565 -19.36 5.49 26.97
N ASN A 566 -18.96 6.20 28.04
CA ASN A 566 -19.84 6.57 29.15
C ASN A 566 -19.61 8.05 29.53
N PRO A 567 -20.62 8.93 29.35
CA PRO A 567 -20.47 10.37 29.56
C PRO A 567 -20.25 10.75 31.03
N GLU A 568 -20.76 9.96 31.99
CA GLU A 568 -20.55 10.19 33.41
C GLU A 568 -19.11 9.89 33.80
N THR A 569 -18.55 8.78 33.31
CA THR A 569 -17.14 8.41 33.52
C THR A 569 -16.18 9.43 32.92
N VAL A 570 -16.49 9.98 31.74
CA VAL A 570 -15.70 11.07 31.15
C VAL A 570 -15.78 12.35 31.99
N THR A 571 -16.94 12.64 32.61
CA THR A 571 -17.09 13.77 33.53
C THR A 571 -16.23 13.58 34.78
N LEU A 572 -16.13 12.35 35.31
CA LEU A 572 -15.21 12.03 36.40
C LEU A 572 -13.75 12.20 36.00
N LEU A 573 -13.37 11.76 34.79
CA LEU A 573 -12.02 12.01 34.25
C LEU A 573 -11.70 13.51 34.14
N LYS A 574 -12.64 14.34 33.69
CA LYS A 574 -12.48 15.82 33.64
C LYS A 574 -12.20 16.41 35.03
N LYS A 575 -12.92 15.96 36.06
CA LYS A 575 -12.65 16.38 37.46
C LYS A 575 -11.28 15.92 37.95
N MET A 576 -10.87 14.71 37.58
CA MET A 576 -9.59 14.15 37.96
C MET A 576 -8.40 14.88 37.30
N LEU A 577 -8.61 15.48 36.13
CA LEU A 577 -7.64 16.35 35.46
C LEU A 577 -7.40 17.68 36.18
N GLU A 578 -8.19 18.01 37.21
CA GLU A 578 -8.00 19.17 38.08
C GLU A 578 -7.05 18.88 39.25
N TRP A 579 -6.50 17.66 39.34
CA TRP A 579 -5.53 17.29 40.38
C TRP A 579 -4.25 18.15 40.32
N PRO A 580 -3.57 18.35 41.47
CA PRO A 580 -2.28 19.02 41.52
C PRO A 580 -1.27 18.44 40.53
N LYS A 581 -0.47 19.31 39.90
CA LYS A 581 0.49 18.93 38.85
C LYS A 581 1.49 17.85 39.30
N GLU A 582 1.79 17.77 40.58
CA GLU A 582 2.70 16.79 41.20
C GLU A 582 2.19 15.35 41.09
N ILE A 583 0.87 15.18 40.97
CA ILE A 583 0.19 13.88 40.93
C ILE A 583 -0.66 13.68 39.68
N LEU A 584 -0.52 14.56 38.69
CA LEU A 584 -1.39 14.60 37.50
C LEU A 584 -1.00 13.57 36.43
N PHE A 585 0.28 13.18 36.33
CA PHE A 585 0.78 12.35 35.24
C PHE A 585 -0.03 11.06 34.99
N PRO A 586 -0.44 10.24 35.98
CA PRO A 586 -1.21 9.03 35.67
C PRO A 586 -2.62 9.35 35.13
N VAL A 587 -3.20 10.51 35.44
CA VAL A 587 -4.47 10.99 34.87
C VAL A 587 -4.29 11.33 33.38
N LEU A 588 -3.18 12.00 33.04
CA LEU A 588 -2.83 12.27 31.64
C LEU A 588 -2.56 10.98 30.85
N ASP A 589 -2.01 9.95 31.50
CA ASP A 589 -1.76 8.65 30.86
C ASP A 589 -3.06 7.89 30.53
N VAL A 590 -4.08 7.94 31.41
CA VAL A 590 -5.42 7.46 31.04
C VAL A 590 -6.03 8.34 29.94
N THR A 591 -5.88 9.67 30.07
CA THR A 591 -6.52 10.62 29.15
C THR A 591 -6.02 10.43 27.72
N ARG A 592 -4.71 10.28 27.50
CA ARG A 592 -4.16 10.05 26.16
C ARG A 592 -4.67 8.74 25.55
N LEU A 593 -5.00 7.73 26.36
CA LEU A 593 -5.61 6.49 25.89
C LEU A 593 -7.10 6.66 25.59
N ALA A 594 -7.82 7.36 26.45
CA ALA A 594 -9.26 7.55 26.34
C ALA A 594 -9.66 8.35 25.10
N VAL A 595 -8.90 9.40 24.76
CA VAL A 595 -9.17 10.26 23.58
C VAL A 595 -8.92 9.58 22.22
N ARG A 596 -8.52 8.30 22.22
CA ARG A 596 -8.48 7.48 21.00
C ARG A 596 -9.86 7.06 20.53
N ASN A 597 -10.80 6.91 21.46
CA ASN A 597 -12.21 6.66 21.15
C ASN A 597 -12.84 7.97 20.66
N LYS A 598 -13.55 7.91 19.53
CA LYS A 598 -14.12 9.08 18.86
C LYS A 598 -15.09 9.86 19.75
N ASP A 599 -15.98 9.17 20.46
CA ASP A 599 -17.01 9.80 21.29
C ASP A 599 -16.40 10.46 22.53
N ILE A 600 -15.44 9.79 23.17
CA ILE A 600 -14.68 10.36 24.29
C ILE A 600 -13.89 11.60 23.84
N ASN A 601 -13.23 11.51 22.68
CA ASN A 601 -12.48 12.63 22.10
C ASN A 601 -13.40 13.83 21.88
N THR A 602 -14.55 13.63 21.25
CA THR A 602 -15.54 14.70 21.04
C THR A 602 -16.03 15.33 22.35
N GLN A 603 -16.15 14.56 23.43
CA GLN A 603 -16.54 15.09 24.73
C GLN A 603 -15.39 15.80 25.48
N ILE A 604 -14.16 15.32 25.40
CA ILE A 604 -12.99 15.98 26.03
C ILE A 604 -12.60 17.26 25.27
N PHE A 605 -12.70 17.24 23.94
CA PHE A 605 -12.38 18.35 23.05
C PHE A 605 -13.64 19.06 22.54
N ASP A 606 -14.67 19.15 23.39
CA ASP A 606 -15.88 19.92 23.09
C ASP A 606 -15.58 21.44 23.02
N THR A 607 -16.52 22.24 22.50
CA THR A 607 -16.34 23.69 22.31
C THR A 607 -16.33 24.51 23.61
N THR A 608 -16.70 23.92 24.76
CA THR A 608 -16.84 24.61 26.04
C THR A 608 -15.64 24.37 26.97
N TYR A 609 -15.28 23.11 27.18
CA TYR A 609 -14.16 22.67 28.01
C TYR A 609 -12.85 22.58 27.21
N GLY A 610 -12.92 22.09 25.97
CA GLY A 610 -11.76 21.75 25.15
C GLY A 610 -10.72 22.87 24.98
N PRO A 611 -11.10 24.12 24.62
CA PRO A 611 -10.15 25.21 24.45
C PRO A 611 -9.33 25.51 25.71
N ASN A 612 -9.97 25.48 26.88
CA ASN A 612 -9.29 25.68 28.16
C ASN A 612 -8.39 24.49 28.52
N PHE A 613 -8.83 23.27 28.19
CA PHE A 613 -8.03 22.06 28.39
C PHE A 613 -6.76 22.06 27.53
N VAL A 614 -6.85 22.39 26.23
CA VAL A 614 -5.68 22.53 25.36
C VAL A 614 -4.73 23.61 25.88
N LYS A 615 -5.26 24.78 26.29
CA LYS A 615 -4.45 25.84 26.91
C LYS A 615 -3.72 25.34 28.15
N TYR A 616 -4.42 24.58 29.02
CA TYR A 616 -3.83 23.97 30.21
C TYR A 616 -2.72 22.98 29.86
N LEU A 617 -2.92 22.07 28.89
CA LEU A 617 -1.88 21.15 28.41
C LEU A 617 -0.63 21.89 27.96
N LEU A 618 -0.77 23.01 27.23
CA LEU A 618 0.37 23.83 26.81
C LEU A 618 1.12 24.44 28.01
N THR A 619 0.43 24.81 29.11
CA THR A 619 1.13 25.26 30.33
C THR A 619 1.97 24.17 30.99
N LEU A 620 1.61 22.90 30.79
CA LEU A 620 2.36 21.75 31.31
C LEU A 620 3.63 21.47 30.51
N LEU A 621 3.79 22.07 29.33
CA LEU A 621 4.97 21.95 28.48
C LEU A 621 6.07 22.95 28.84
N SER A 622 5.90 23.78 29.88
CA SER A 622 6.94 24.72 30.29
C SER A 622 8.23 23.98 30.72
N PRO A 623 9.44 24.53 30.46
CA PRO A 623 10.72 23.88 30.80
C PRO A 623 10.86 23.52 32.29
N ASP A 624 10.22 24.32 33.17
CA ASP A 624 10.26 24.13 34.63
C ASP A 624 9.24 23.10 35.16
N ASN A 625 8.47 22.45 34.29
CA ASN A 625 7.48 21.45 34.69
C ASN A 625 8.08 20.03 34.79
N LEU A 626 7.32 19.12 35.40
CA LEU A 626 7.69 17.72 35.56
C LEU A 626 7.76 17.02 34.20
N SER A 627 8.87 16.35 33.91
CA SER A 627 9.09 15.63 32.65
C SER A 627 7.97 14.62 32.30
N PRO A 628 7.38 13.85 33.25
CA PRO A 628 6.22 13.00 32.96
C PRO A 628 5.00 13.76 32.46
N ASN A 629 4.72 14.95 33.01
CA ASN A 629 3.59 15.78 32.57
C ASN A 629 3.83 16.33 31.17
N GLN A 630 5.05 16.79 30.87
CA GLN A 630 5.41 17.25 29.52
C GLN A 630 5.19 16.13 28.49
N LEU A 631 5.74 14.93 28.75
CA LEU A 631 5.60 13.78 27.87
C LEU A 631 4.13 13.40 27.63
N LEU A 632 3.35 13.26 28.70
CA LEU A 632 1.97 12.78 28.59
C LEU A 632 1.04 13.83 28.00
N SER A 633 1.25 15.12 28.29
CA SER A 633 0.52 16.22 27.63
C SER A 633 0.76 16.21 26.12
N ILE A 634 1.99 16.02 25.66
CA ILE A 634 2.27 15.87 24.22
C ILE A 634 1.54 14.64 23.65
N ARG A 635 1.53 13.50 24.36
CA ARG A 635 0.81 12.29 23.92
C ARG A 635 -0.71 12.48 23.87
N VAL A 636 -1.30 13.24 24.79
CA VAL A 636 -2.72 13.63 24.72
C VAL A 636 -2.98 14.41 23.43
N LEU A 637 -2.15 15.41 23.13
CA LEU A 637 -2.26 16.22 21.90
C LEU A 637 -2.06 15.39 20.63
N VAL A 638 -1.14 14.41 20.64
CA VAL A 638 -0.95 13.48 19.51
C VAL A 638 -2.21 12.66 19.27
N ASN A 639 -2.75 12.04 20.32
CA ASN A 639 -3.93 11.19 20.20
C ASN A 639 -5.22 12.00 20.01
N ALA A 640 -5.22 13.32 20.22
CA ALA A 640 -6.34 14.22 19.94
C ALA A 640 -6.76 14.16 18.45
N PHE A 641 -5.81 13.90 17.54
CA PHE A 641 -6.06 13.68 16.11
C PHE A 641 -6.86 12.40 15.78
N SER A 642 -7.29 11.62 16.78
CA SER A 642 -8.16 10.45 16.57
C SER A 642 -9.61 10.84 16.21
N ALA A 643 -10.00 12.10 16.39
CA ALA A 643 -11.29 12.62 15.94
C ALA A 643 -11.21 14.11 15.57
N LEU A 644 -12.16 14.56 14.74
CA LEU A 644 -12.21 15.92 14.21
C LEU A 644 -12.24 17.00 15.31
N SER A 645 -12.92 16.75 16.44
CA SER A 645 -13.00 17.71 17.56
C SER A 645 -11.62 18.03 18.14
N GLY A 646 -10.84 17.00 18.46
CA GLY A 646 -9.48 17.17 18.97
C GLY A 646 -8.54 17.78 17.94
N GLU A 647 -8.59 17.30 16.69
CA GLU A 647 -7.81 17.87 15.58
C GLU A 647 -8.03 19.38 15.42
N MET A 648 -9.30 19.82 15.33
CA MET A 648 -9.64 21.24 15.16
C MET A 648 -9.14 22.10 16.32
N LEU A 649 -9.24 21.64 17.57
CA LEU A 649 -8.77 22.40 18.71
C LEU A 649 -7.23 22.48 18.75
N VAL A 650 -6.52 21.40 18.42
CA VAL A 650 -5.05 21.44 18.33
C VAL A 650 -4.60 22.38 17.21
N LEU A 651 -5.25 22.34 16.05
CA LEU A 651 -4.98 23.26 14.93
C LEU A 651 -5.29 24.72 15.28
N SER A 652 -6.36 24.98 16.04
CA SER A 652 -6.69 26.33 16.50
C SER A 652 -5.64 26.91 17.47
N ALA A 653 -4.95 26.05 18.22
CA ALA A 653 -3.90 26.44 19.16
C ALA A 653 -2.48 26.37 18.56
N ARG A 654 -2.35 26.15 17.24
CA ARG A 654 -1.08 25.82 16.57
C ARG A 654 0.03 26.83 16.84
N GLU A 655 -0.25 28.13 16.76
CA GLU A 655 0.78 29.18 16.85
C GLU A 655 1.45 29.10 18.23
N ARG A 656 0.62 29.08 19.28
CA ARG A 656 1.10 28.95 20.66
C ARG A 656 1.77 27.59 20.93
N LEU A 657 1.28 26.54 20.30
CA LEU A 657 1.87 25.21 20.39
C LEU A 657 3.28 25.20 19.80
N LEU A 658 3.46 25.73 18.59
CA LEU A 658 4.76 25.79 17.92
C LEU A 658 5.77 26.66 18.69
N GLU A 659 5.34 27.81 19.21
CA GLU A 659 6.15 28.63 20.13
C GLU A 659 6.63 27.80 21.33
N THR A 660 5.70 27.09 21.99
CA THR A 660 6.00 26.28 23.17
C THR A 660 6.97 25.14 22.84
N MET A 661 6.77 24.47 21.70
CA MET A 661 7.62 23.39 21.22
C MET A 661 9.05 23.86 20.90
N ASN A 662 9.20 25.05 20.31
CA ASN A 662 10.50 25.64 20.00
C ASN A 662 11.32 25.99 21.25
N MET A 663 10.64 26.28 22.36
CA MET A 663 11.23 26.59 23.67
C MET A 663 11.63 25.35 24.48
N LEU A 664 11.19 24.15 24.07
CA LEU A 664 11.59 22.91 24.73
C LEU A 664 13.10 22.71 24.61
N THR A 665 13.77 22.55 25.75
CA THR A 665 15.19 22.24 25.87
C THR A 665 15.37 21.06 26.82
N ASN A 666 16.35 20.20 26.59
CA ASN A 666 16.69 19.06 27.45
C ASN A 666 15.52 18.07 27.71
N ILE A 667 14.64 17.86 26.74
CA ILE A 667 13.54 16.89 26.84
C ILE A 667 14.04 15.45 26.69
N SER A 668 13.46 14.52 27.47
CA SER A 668 13.81 13.09 27.45
C SER A 668 13.59 12.45 26.08
N ASN A 669 14.27 11.35 25.77
CA ASN A 669 14.14 10.66 24.46
C ASN A 669 12.66 10.35 24.13
N ASN A 670 11.89 9.87 25.11
CA ASN A 670 10.46 9.61 24.93
C ASN A 670 9.65 10.88 24.61
N ALA A 671 10.02 12.01 25.21
CA ALA A 671 9.39 13.30 24.91
C ALA A 671 9.81 13.83 23.54
N GLN A 672 11.05 13.59 23.09
CA GLN A 672 11.48 13.91 21.72
C GLN A 672 10.65 13.12 20.69
N ILE A 673 10.44 11.82 20.93
CA ILE A 673 9.59 10.97 20.06
C ILE A 673 8.16 11.50 20.04
N ALA A 674 7.58 11.82 21.19
CA ALA A 674 6.23 12.38 21.28
C ALA A 674 6.13 13.74 20.57
N ALA A 675 7.14 14.60 20.75
CA ALA A 675 7.19 15.93 20.16
C ALA A 675 7.21 15.88 18.63
N MET A 676 8.12 15.08 18.06
CA MET A 676 8.18 14.87 16.61
C MET A 676 6.94 14.15 16.08
N SER A 677 6.29 13.34 16.90
CA SER A 677 5.01 12.72 16.52
C SER A 677 3.87 13.73 16.38
N LEU A 678 3.83 14.72 17.27
CA LEU A 678 2.85 15.81 17.21
C LEU A 678 3.08 16.69 15.99
N LEU A 679 4.34 17.05 15.72
CA LEU A 679 4.70 17.81 14.52
C LEU A 679 4.41 17.03 13.24
N LEU A 680 4.57 15.70 13.24
CA LEU A 680 4.16 14.84 12.12
C LEU A 680 2.63 14.89 11.91
N ASN A 681 1.81 14.72 12.95
CA ASN A 681 0.35 14.85 12.81
C ASN A 681 -0.06 16.24 12.29
N LEU A 682 0.56 17.31 12.80
CA LEU A 682 0.36 18.66 12.27
C LEU A 682 0.78 18.79 10.81
N SER A 683 1.87 18.11 10.41
CA SER A 683 2.34 18.11 9.02
C SER A 683 1.35 17.43 8.09
N VAL A 684 0.76 16.31 8.52
CA VAL A 684 -0.30 15.61 7.79
C VAL A 684 -1.56 16.46 7.69
N ALA A 685 -1.93 17.16 8.77
CA ALA A 685 -3.12 18.02 8.79
C ALA A 685 -2.98 19.29 7.95
N LEU A 686 -1.77 19.86 7.88
CA LEU A 686 -1.48 21.13 7.20
C LEU A 686 -0.76 20.94 5.86
N CYS A 687 -0.61 19.71 5.38
CA CYS A 687 0.22 19.37 4.22
C CYS A 687 -0.09 20.23 2.98
N GLN A 688 -1.36 20.60 2.78
CA GLN A 688 -1.82 21.38 1.62
C GLN A 688 -2.25 22.81 1.95
N GLN A 689 -2.06 23.23 3.20
CA GLN A 689 -2.45 24.56 3.66
C GLN A 689 -1.28 25.53 3.44
N PRO A 690 -1.54 26.78 3.01
CA PRO A 690 -0.48 27.76 2.79
C PRO A 690 0.29 28.11 4.08
N ASP A 691 -0.35 27.98 5.23
CA ASP A 691 0.18 28.36 6.55
C ASP A 691 1.21 27.37 7.14
N ASN A 692 1.77 26.45 6.34
CA ASN A 692 2.63 25.36 6.84
C ASN A 692 4.14 25.71 6.96
N ILE A 693 4.51 26.96 6.65
CA ILE A 693 5.90 27.44 6.71
C ILE A 693 6.43 27.49 8.16
N ASP A 694 5.65 28.03 9.10
CA ASP A 694 6.05 28.14 10.52
C ASP A 694 6.20 26.77 11.17
N LEU A 695 5.39 25.80 10.73
CA LEU A 695 5.52 24.41 11.13
C LEU A 695 6.82 23.81 10.60
N ALA A 696 7.15 24.02 9.32
CA ALA A 696 8.41 23.56 8.74
C ALA A 696 9.63 24.14 9.49
N ASP A 697 9.58 25.44 9.84
CA ASP A 697 10.61 26.08 10.67
C ASP A 697 10.75 25.41 12.04
N SER A 698 9.62 25.14 12.70
CA SER A 698 9.62 24.46 14.00
C SER A 698 10.18 23.04 13.91
N VAL A 699 9.86 22.30 12.84
CA VAL A 699 10.41 20.96 12.58
C VAL A 699 11.93 21.06 12.36
N VAL A 700 12.41 21.97 11.51
CA VAL A 700 13.86 22.16 11.26
C VAL A 700 14.60 22.56 12.54
N ASN A 701 14.03 23.48 13.33
CA ASN A 701 14.60 23.90 14.60
C ASN A 701 14.74 22.73 15.58
N LEU A 702 13.71 21.89 15.69
CA LEU A 702 13.73 20.77 16.61
C LEU A 702 14.61 19.62 16.10
N LEU A 703 14.66 19.37 14.78
CA LEU A 703 15.56 18.40 14.13
C LEU A 703 17.04 18.67 14.43
N ASN A 704 17.42 19.94 14.57
CA ASN A 704 18.78 20.35 14.95
C ASN A 704 19.10 20.10 16.43
N LYS A 705 18.10 19.88 17.30
CA LYS A 705 18.25 19.71 18.75
C LYS A 705 18.13 18.25 19.21
N ILE A 706 17.40 17.42 18.47
CA ILE A 706 17.11 16.04 18.86
C ILE A 706 18.28 15.09 18.67
N THR A 707 18.35 14.11 19.55
CA THR A 707 19.42 13.10 19.62
C THR A 707 18.91 11.68 19.41
N ASP A 708 17.64 11.43 19.68
CA ASP A 708 17.01 10.11 19.51
C ASP A 708 16.75 9.79 18.02
N ASN A 709 17.12 8.59 17.59
CA ASN A 709 17.00 8.17 16.19
C ASN A 709 15.55 7.99 15.72
N GLU A 710 14.64 7.54 16.60
CA GLU A 710 13.23 7.41 16.27
C GLU A 710 12.56 8.79 16.17
N ALA A 711 12.89 9.70 17.10
CA ALA A 711 12.45 11.09 17.01
C ALA A 711 12.97 11.75 15.72
N TYR A 712 14.24 11.51 15.37
CA TYR A 712 14.84 12.05 14.15
C TYR A 712 14.15 11.55 12.90
N PHE A 713 13.92 10.24 12.84
CA PHE A 713 13.16 9.63 11.76
C PHE A 713 11.76 10.27 11.61
N ARG A 714 10.99 10.42 12.69
CA ARG A 714 9.65 11.05 12.64
C ARG A 714 9.70 12.51 12.21
N GLY A 715 10.73 13.25 12.63
CA GLY A 715 10.95 14.62 12.21
C GLY A 715 11.31 14.73 10.72
N LEU A 716 12.10 13.79 10.18
CA LEU A 716 12.37 13.71 8.75
C LEU A 716 11.10 13.41 7.96
N VAL A 717 10.28 12.46 8.41
CA VAL A 717 8.99 12.15 7.78
C VAL A 717 8.07 13.37 7.80
N ALA A 718 8.01 14.10 8.92
CA ALA A 718 7.22 15.34 9.03
C ALA A 718 7.70 16.40 8.03
N LEU A 719 9.00 16.67 7.99
CA LEU A 719 9.60 17.64 7.08
C LEU A 719 9.41 17.25 5.62
N GLY A 720 9.62 15.98 5.27
CA GLY A 720 9.45 15.47 3.92
C GLY A 720 7.99 15.46 3.48
N THR A 721 7.05 15.23 4.40
CA THR A 721 5.60 15.36 4.14
C THR A 721 5.25 16.80 3.79
N LEU A 722 5.73 17.77 4.57
CA LEU A 722 5.54 19.19 4.24
C LEU A 722 6.17 19.57 2.90
N LEU A 723 7.38 19.07 2.64
CA LEU A 723 8.11 19.37 1.40
C LEU A 723 7.40 18.81 0.16
N ALA A 724 6.84 17.61 0.25
CA ALA A 724 6.15 16.95 -0.85
C ALA A 724 4.78 17.59 -1.17
N GLU A 725 4.11 18.12 -0.16
CA GLU A 725 2.70 18.52 -0.24
C GLU A 725 2.46 20.03 -0.24
N SER A 726 3.42 20.81 0.26
CA SER A 726 3.20 22.23 0.51
C SER A 726 3.08 23.03 -0.80
N PRO A 727 2.10 23.93 -0.91
CA PRO A 727 2.07 24.90 -2.00
C PRO A 727 3.28 25.87 -1.94
N ASN A 728 3.93 25.98 -0.77
CA ASN A 728 5.11 26.80 -0.53
C ASN A 728 6.42 25.99 -0.56
N LYS A 729 6.46 24.88 -1.32
CA LYS A 729 7.61 23.95 -1.39
C LYS A 729 8.96 24.65 -1.56
N LEU A 730 9.05 25.69 -2.40
CA LEU A 730 10.30 26.40 -2.70
C LEU A 730 10.87 27.14 -1.48
N ILE A 731 10.00 27.70 -0.64
CA ILE A 731 10.40 28.38 0.60
C ILE A 731 10.94 27.35 1.59
N ILE A 732 10.27 26.19 1.70
CA ILE A 732 10.69 25.09 2.57
C ILE A 732 12.03 24.51 2.08
N GLN A 733 12.19 24.26 0.78
CA GLN A 733 13.47 23.84 0.16
C GLN A 733 14.61 24.79 0.55
N THR A 734 14.38 26.10 0.37
CA THR A 734 15.37 27.14 0.71
C THR A 734 15.76 27.09 2.18
N LYS A 735 14.80 26.90 3.09
CA LYS A 735 15.06 26.77 4.53
C LYS A 735 15.88 25.53 4.88
N ILE A 736 15.59 24.39 4.24
CA ILE A 736 16.36 23.16 4.45
C ILE A 736 17.80 23.33 3.94
N VAL A 737 17.98 23.87 2.73
CA VAL A 737 19.29 24.05 2.11
C VAL A 737 20.15 25.07 2.85
N THR A 738 19.55 26.14 3.38
CA THR A 738 20.26 27.16 4.17
C THR A 738 20.62 26.70 5.58
N SER A 739 19.94 25.67 6.11
CA SER A 739 20.31 25.02 7.38
C SER A 739 21.49 24.07 7.19
N ASN A 740 22.72 24.62 7.21
CA ASN A 740 23.96 23.86 6.98
C ASN A 740 24.06 22.57 7.82
N ASN A 741 23.64 22.62 9.09
CA ASN A 741 23.68 21.44 9.98
C ASN A 741 22.75 20.32 9.49
N LEU A 742 21.50 20.65 9.17
CA LEU A 742 20.51 19.67 8.72
C LEU A 742 20.83 19.16 7.32
N HIS A 743 21.17 20.04 6.38
CA HIS A 743 21.46 19.67 5.00
C HIS A 743 22.69 18.75 4.90
N ASN A 744 23.76 19.04 5.65
CA ASN A 744 24.93 18.16 5.69
C ASN A 744 24.62 16.82 6.36
N ARG A 745 23.80 16.81 7.41
CA ARG A 745 23.33 15.57 8.05
C ARG A 745 22.52 14.71 7.08
N LEU A 746 21.59 15.29 6.31
CA LEU A 746 20.82 14.57 5.29
C LEU A 746 21.73 13.91 4.24
N LYS A 747 22.74 14.62 3.74
CA LYS A 747 23.72 14.07 2.76
C LYS A 747 24.56 12.94 3.34
N ARG A 748 24.95 13.05 4.60
CA ARG A 748 25.69 11.98 5.29
C ARG A 748 24.79 10.77 5.48
N ASP A 749 23.61 10.98 6.05
CA ASP A 749 22.70 9.91 6.42
C ASP A 749 22.13 9.20 5.16
N SER A 750 22.05 9.87 4.00
CA SER A 750 21.66 9.26 2.72
C SER A 750 22.72 8.35 2.10
N SER A 751 24.00 8.51 2.48
CA SER A 751 25.14 7.74 1.97
C SER A 751 25.69 6.71 2.95
N THR A 752 25.29 6.79 4.22
CA THR A 752 25.70 5.83 5.27
C THR A 752 24.52 5.00 5.75
N GLU A 753 24.63 3.67 5.65
CA GLU A 753 23.70 2.80 6.36
C GLU A 753 23.97 2.90 7.86
N ILE A 754 23.05 3.52 8.60
CA ILE A 754 23.09 3.49 10.08
C ILE A 754 22.72 2.07 10.50
N PRO A 755 23.61 1.32 11.20
CA PRO A 755 23.28 -0.03 11.67
C PRO A 755 22.00 -0.01 12.50
N ASN A 756 21.05 -0.88 12.18
CA ASN A 756 19.72 -0.99 12.80
C ASN A 756 18.72 0.16 12.52
N PHE A 757 19.04 1.14 11.66
CA PHE A 757 18.13 2.27 11.33
C PHE A 757 18.12 2.64 9.82
N LYS A 758 18.00 1.63 8.95
CA LYS A 758 17.92 1.82 7.48
C LYS A 758 16.92 2.90 7.05
N LYS A 759 15.76 2.96 7.73
CA LYS A 759 14.69 3.95 7.47
C LYS A 759 15.11 5.42 7.47
N ILE A 760 16.15 5.79 8.22
CA ILE A 760 16.68 7.16 8.19
C ILE A 760 17.33 7.43 6.84
N SER A 761 18.18 6.51 6.36
CA SER A 761 18.88 6.66 5.08
C SER A 761 17.91 6.77 3.92
N ILE A 762 16.88 5.91 3.90
CA ILE A 762 15.79 5.93 2.92
C ILE A 762 15.07 7.28 2.93
N CYS A 763 14.66 7.74 4.11
CA CYS A 763 13.92 9.00 4.25
C CYS A 763 14.79 10.19 3.83
N SER A 764 16.08 10.19 4.18
CA SER A 764 17.03 11.22 3.76
C SER A 764 17.22 11.24 2.25
N GLN A 765 17.31 10.09 1.59
CA GLN A 765 17.37 10.00 0.12
C GLN A 765 16.09 10.55 -0.53
N GLN A 766 14.91 10.22 0.03
CA GLN A 766 13.63 10.73 -0.48
C GLN A 766 13.54 12.26 -0.34
N ILE A 767 13.94 12.82 0.81
CA ILE A 767 13.98 14.28 1.00
C ILE A 767 14.95 14.93 0.02
N LEU A 768 16.15 14.36 -0.17
CA LEU A 768 17.14 14.91 -1.10
C LEU A 768 16.68 14.87 -2.57
N ARG A 769 15.78 13.96 -2.95
CA ARG A 769 15.15 13.95 -4.29
C ARG A 769 14.10 15.05 -4.46
N LEU A 770 13.52 15.52 -3.36
CA LEU A 770 12.55 16.62 -3.35
C LEU A 770 13.21 18.00 -3.23
N LEU A 771 14.49 18.07 -2.85
CA LEU A 771 15.31 19.28 -2.86
C LEU A 771 15.95 19.47 -4.23
#